data_AF-A0AAX2B9L3-F1
#
_entry.id   AF-A0AAX2B9L3-F1
#
_cell.length_a   1.000
_cell.length_b   1.000
_cell.length_c   1.000
_cell.angle_alpha   90.00
_cell.angle_beta   90.00
_cell.angle_gamma   90.00
#
_symmetry.space_group_name_H-M   'P 1'
#
loop_
_entity.id
_entity.type
_entity.pdbx_description
1 polymer ?
#
loop_
_entity_poly.entity_id
_entity_poly.type
_entity_poly.pdbx_seq_one_letter_code
_entity_poly.pdbx_strand_id
1 'polypeptide(L)'
;MKMRKNHSMTTNTHKLVSELPEIYQTIFGHPEWDGDAARDCNERLALISEQYDSLSRELGRPLRVLDLGCAQGFFSLSLASKGASVLGIDFLQQNIDVCQALAEENPHCDVKFQVGRIEDIVSTLEENQFDLAIGLSVFHHIVHLHGVAEVRSLLERLANLTQAMILELAVKEEPLYWGKSQPEDPRELIDQCAFYRLIGRFDTHLSNISRPMYIISNHRVILPEFNQPFTSWRDSPYTGAGFAHKQSRRYYFSSEFICKFYRFSTVSCLLTDKESERNRTELAHEEAFLKSPPSGLKVPALFTAGGNGEAGWLVMEKIPGELLNDVLASERHIDREKVISDLLDQLVILEEHGLYHDDFRTWNVLIDDNDSARLIDFGSIGDVQQDCSWPVNIFQSFIIFVNEIFCENKSWRGFWRSAPLSPFQLPEPYSNWLTAFWKHPVGEWSFALLQQLFSTKDALPAASSIMDASDLWVRAQEPVLLESQTQIRNTDARVVRLESQINELTSLINIMGESIQTFEKREYPPQDVTTNVQPRIEIEQSKAVDSEEIMRLHTQLNDAQQEVENLRHEIAKIHYSRSWKMTKWYRYAGLQYYLLRQYGFKQRFKHLLKRVLSNVFYFLRAHPRLKQKVINLLRTIGIYDFAYRMHRRMNPGSHNPYPNDPQYQSQTEKQILHPELLPPEVNSIFSELKNKR
;
A
#
# COMPACT_ATOMS: atom_id res chain seq x y z
N MET A 1 -21.53 -32.08 -59.74
CA MET A 1 -22.20 -30.86 -59.25
C MET A 1 -21.42 -30.18 -58.12
N LYS A 2 -20.94 -30.90 -57.07
CA LYS A 2 -20.02 -30.35 -56.03
C LYS A 2 -18.72 -29.71 -56.56
N MET A 3 -17.99 -30.36 -57.47
CA MET A 3 -16.73 -29.80 -58.02
C MET A 3 -16.92 -28.48 -58.81
N ARG A 4 -18.01 -28.33 -59.59
CA ARG A 4 -18.31 -27.08 -60.30
C ARG A 4 -18.69 -25.95 -59.35
N LYS A 5 -19.34 -26.27 -58.22
CA LYS A 5 -19.71 -25.29 -57.19
C LYS A 5 -18.46 -24.79 -56.46
N ASN A 6 -17.57 -25.69 -56.02
CA ASN A 6 -16.31 -25.31 -55.38
C ASN A 6 -15.42 -24.46 -56.30
N HIS A 7 -15.27 -24.83 -57.59
CA HIS A 7 -14.44 -24.06 -58.51
C HIS A 7 -14.97 -22.64 -58.74
N SER A 8 -16.30 -22.47 -58.84
CA SER A 8 -16.97 -21.18 -59.00
C SER A 8 -16.87 -20.29 -57.76
N MET A 9 -16.89 -20.86 -56.54
CA MET A 9 -16.74 -20.11 -55.29
C MET A 9 -15.31 -19.57 -55.18
N THR A 10 -14.29 -20.42 -55.42
CA THR A 10 -12.88 -20.01 -55.41
C THR A 10 -12.55 -18.92 -56.45
N THR A 11 -13.24 -18.90 -57.61
CA THR A 11 -13.02 -17.82 -58.60
C THR A 11 -13.61 -16.48 -58.15
N ASN A 12 -14.68 -16.51 -57.35
CA ASN A 12 -15.31 -15.32 -56.79
C ASN A 12 -14.45 -14.71 -55.67
N THR A 13 -13.93 -15.56 -54.77
CA THR A 13 -13.07 -15.13 -53.66
C THR A 13 -11.79 -14.46 -54.16
N HIS A 14 -11.13 -15.02 -55.19
CA HIS A 14 -9.97 -14.37 -55.82
C HIS A 14 -10.27 -12.96 -56.33
N LYS A 15 -11.45 -12.75 -56.92
CA LYS A 15 -11.86 -11.44 -57.42
C LYS A 15 -12.10 -10.47 -56.26
N LEU A 16 -12.84 -10.88 -55.24
CA LEU A 16 -13.15 -10.03 -54.08
C LEU A 16 -11.88 -9.65 -53.32
N VAL A 17 -10.95 -10.58 -53.12
CA VAL A 17 -9.66 -10.30 -52.48
C VAL A 17 -8.84 -9.29 -53.29
N SER A 18 -8.88 -9.36 -54.63
CA SER A 18 -8.20 -8.37 -55.48
C SER A 18 -8.82 -6.96 -55.45
N GLU A 19 -10.08 -6.85 -55.01
CA GLU A 19 -10.82 -5.60 -54.87
C GLU A 19 -10.65 -4.99 -53.46
N LEU A 20 -9.96 -5.67 -52.55
CA LEU A 20 -9.67 -5.15 -51.21
C LEU A 20 -8.75 -3.91 -51.30
N PRO A 21 -9.03 -2.84 -50.53
CA PRO A 21 -8.12 -1.70 -50.42
C PRO A 21 -6.74 -2.10 -49.85
N GLU A 22 -6.74 -3.06 -48.93
CA GLU A 22 -5.56 -3.58 -48.25
C GLU A 22 -5.85 -4.99 -47.74
N ILE A 23 -4.89 -5.91 -47.91
CA ILE A 23 -4.93 -7.24 -47.28
C ILE A 23 -4.32 -7.11 -45.89
N TYR A 24 -5.13 -6.69 -44.92
CA TYR A 24 -4.66 -6.44 -43.55
C TYR A 24 -4.38 -7.73 -42.76
N GLN A 25 -5.19 -8.77 -42.99
CA GLN A 25 -5.13 -10.07 -42.31
C GLN A 25 -4.86 -11.20 -43.29
N THR A 26 -4.40 -12.33 -42.76
CA THR A 26 -4.43 -13.63 -43.44
C THR A 26 -5.84 -13.96 -43.92
N ILE A 27 -5.97 -14.42 -45.17
CA ILE A 27 -7.25 -14.87 -45.72
C ILE A 27 -7.52 -16.30 -45.27
N PHE A 28 -8.58 -16.49 -44.48
CA PHE A 28 -8.87 -17.77 -43.82
C PHE A 28 -9.04 -18.92 -44.84
N GLY A 29 -8.25 -19.99 -44.69
CA GLY A 29 -8.31 -21.16 -45.57
C GLY A 29 -7.53 -21.02 -46.89
N HIS A 30 -6.88 -19.87 -47.12
CA HIS A 30 -6.20 -19.54 -48.37
C HIS A 30 -4.76 -19.05 -48.15
N PRO A 31 -3.80 -19.97 -47.94
CA PRO A 31 -2.40 -19.62 -47.63
C PRO A 31 -1.67 -18.94 -48.80
N GLU A 32 -2.22 -18.95 -50.01
CA GLU A 32 -1.67 -18.26 -51.18
C GLU A 32 -1.49 -16.74 -50.98
N TRP A 33 -2.23 -16.13 -50.05
CA TRP A 33 -2.14 -14.71 -49.71
C TRP A 33 -1.41 -14.41 -48.40
N ASP A 34 -0.85 -15.42 -47.72
CA ASP A 34 -0.15 -15.22 -46.44
C ASP A 34 1.06 -14.29 -46.58
N GLY A 35 1.73 -14.32 -47.74
CA GLY A 35 2.86 -13.43 -48.03
C GLY A 35 2.47 -11.98 -48.33
N ASP A 36 1.21 -11.74 -48.67
CA ASP A 36 0.67 -10.41 -49.00
C ASP A 36 -0.03 -9.76 -47.79
N ALA A 37 -0.28 -10.52 -46.72
CA ALA A 37 -0.95 -10.03 -45.52
C ALA A 37 -0.06 -9.09 -44.71
N ALA A 38 -0.59 -7.93 -44.33
CA ALA A 38 0.17 -6.91 -43.62
C ALA A 38 0.52 -7.29 -42.17
N ARG A 39 -0.23 -8.18 -41.50
CA ARG A 39 0.11 -8.67 -40.15
C ARG A 39 -0.02 -10.17 -40.03
N ASP A 40 0.96 -10.75 -39.33
CA ASP A 40 0.79 -12.09 -38.76
C ASP A 40 -0.34 -12.05 -37.71
N CYS A 41 -1.33 -12.92 -37.91
CA CYS A 41 -2.50 -13.02 -37.06
C CYS A 41 -2.42 -14.21 -36.09
N ASN A 42 -1.46 -15.13 -36.28
CA ASN A 42 -1.41 -16.40 -35.57
C ASN A 42 -1.06 -16.25 -34.09
N GLU A 43 -0.08 -15.41 -33.76
CA GLU A 43 0.31 -15.17 -32.36
C GLU A 43 -0.83 -14.53 -31.56
N ARG A 44 -1.53 -13.56 -32.16
CA ARG A 44 -2.72 -12.93 -31.58
C ARG A 44 -3.86 -13.94 -31.42
N LEU A 45 -4.10 -14.76 -32.44
CA LEU A 45 -5.13 -15.80 -32.41
C LEU A 45 -4.86 -16.84 -31.32
N ALA A 46 -3.60 -17.21 -31.06
CA ALA A 46 -3.25 -18.13 -29.99
C ALA A 46 -3.68 -17.60 -28.62
N LEU A 47 -3.36 -16.34 -28.30
CA LEU A 47 -3.80 -15.72 -27.03
C LEU A 47 -5.31 -15.56 -26.95
N ILE A 48 -5.96 -15.10 -28.02
CA ILE A 48 -7.43 -14.94 -28.05
C ILE A 48 -8.11 -16.30 -27.87
N SER A 49 -7.58 -17.35 -28.50
CA SER A 49 -8.07 -18.72 -28.37
C SER A 49 -7.96 -19.26 -26.96
N GLU A 50 -6.84 -18.98 -26.27
CA GLU A 50 -6.65 -19.36 -24.87
C GLU A 50 -7.71 -18.70 -23.96
N GLN A 51 -7.95 -17.40 -24.14
CA GLN A 51 -8.96 -16.68 -23.37
C GLN A 51 -10.38 -17.13 -23.70
N TYR A 52 -10.67 -17.43 -24.98
CA TYR A 52 -11.93 -18.03 -25.41
C TYR A 52 -12.16 -19.38 -24.71
N ASP A 53 -11.17 -20.28 -24.73
CA ASP A 53 -11.29 -21.62 -24.15
C ASP A 53 -11.49 -21.55 -22.63
N SER A 54 -10.78 -20.63 -21.96
CA SER A 54 -10.95 -20.37 -20.52
C SER A 54 -12.38 -19.93 -20.20
N LEU A 55 -12.89 -18.92 -20.90
CA LEU A 55 -14.24 -18.38 -20.65
C LEU A 55 -15.34 -19.37 -21.08
N SER A 56 -15.16 -20.10 -22.17
CA SER A 56 -16.11 -21.12 -22.64
C SER A 56 -16.24 -22.27 -21.66
N ARG A 57 -15.12 -22.76 -21.11
CA ARG A 57 -15.10 -23.81 -20.08
C ARG A 57 -15.88 -23.37 -18.85
N GLU A 58 -15.66 -22.13 -18.43
CA GLU A 58 -16.27 -21.56 -17.24
C GLU A 58 -17.78 -21.30 -17.41
N LEU A 59 -18.22 -20.85 -18.58
CA LEU A 59 -19.64 -20.70 -18.88
C LEU A 59 -20.34 -22.02 -19.25
N GLY A 60 -19.58 -23.12 -19.41
CA GLY A 60 -20.10 -24.45 -19.74
C GLY A 60 -20.73 -24.57 -21.13
N ARG A 61 -20.42 -23.65 -22.06
CA ARG A 61 -20.96 -23.61 -23.43
C ARG A 61 -20.06 -22.84 -24.40
N PRO A 62 -20.21 -23.03 -25.73
CA PRO A 62 -19.61 -22.15 -26.71
C PRO A 62 -20.05 -20.69 -26.53
N LEU A 63 -19.19 -19.75 -26.92
CA LEU A 63 -19.41 -18.32 -26.72
C LEU A 63 -20.07 -17.65 -27.92
N ARG A 64 -20.83 -16.61 -27.63
CA ARG A 64 -21.28 -15.63 -28.62
C ARG A 64 -20.27 -14.50 -28.65
N VAL A 65 -19.65 -14.28 -29.80
CA VAL A 65 -18.53 -13.36 -29.96
C VAL A 65 -18.93 -12.21 -30.87
N LEU A 66 -18.59 -10.99 -30.45
CA LEU A 66 -18.67 -9.78 -31.28
C LEU A 66 -17.26 -9.37 -31.71
N ASP A 67 -17.01 -9.31 -33.00
CA ASP A 67 -15.72 -8.89 -33.58
C ASP A 67 -15.86 -7.48 -34.18
N LEU A 68 -15.31 -6.48 -33.49
CA LEU A 68 -15.41 -5.06 -33.83
C LEU A 68 -14.21 -4.63 -34.67
N GLY A 69 -14.47 -4.27 -35.93
CA GLY A 69 -13.42 -4.02 -36.91
C GLY A 69 -12.83 -5.32 -37.45
N CYS A 70 -13.70 -6.22 -37.92
CA CYS A 70 -13.31 -7.59 -38.25
C CYS A 70 -12.39 -7.70 -39.50
N ALA A 71 -12.27 -6.65 -40.30
CA ALA A 71 -11.49 -6.62 -41.54
C ALA A 71 -11.82 -7.82 -42.46
N GLN A 72 -10.86 -8.69 -42.77
CA GLN A 72 -11.08 -9.86 -43.63
C GLN A 72 -11.61 -11.11 -42.87
N GLY A 73 -12.00 -10.94 -41.60
CA GLY A 73 -12.75 -11.95 -40.84
C GLY A 73 -11.92 -13.11 -40.30
N PHE A 74 -10.59 -13.01 -40.29
CA PHE A 74 -9.69 -14.09 -39.88
C PHE A 74 -9.99 -14.59 -38.46
N PHE A 75 -10.09 -13.67 -37.49
CA PHE A 75 -10.37 -14.01 -36.09
C PHE A 75 -11.79 -14.55 -35.92
N SER A 76 -12.77 -13.92 -36.58
CA SER A 76 -14.16 -14.35 -36.59
C SER A 76 -14.32 -15.80 -37.07
N LEU A 77 -13.77 -16.13 -38.24
CA LEU A 77 -13.84 -17.48 -38.82
C LEU A 77 -13.07 -18.50 -37.99
N SER A 78 -11.91 -18.12 -37.45
CA SER A 78 -11.11 -18.98 -36.58
C SER A 78 -11.85 -19.34 -35.30
N LEU A 79 -12.50 -18.38 -34.64
CA LEU A 79 -13.30 -18.64 -33.45
C LEU A 79 -14.58 -19.43 -33.78
N ALA A 80 -15.24 -19.13 -34.90
CA ALA A 80 -16.40 -19.88 -35.35
C ALA A 80 -16.05 -21.35 -35.66
N SER A 81 -14.85 -21.63 -36.20
CA SER A 81 -14.35 -22.99 -36.42
C SER A 81 -14.16 -23.79 -35.12
N LYS A 82 -13.99 -23.09 -33.98
CA LYS A 82 -13.96 -23.67 -32.63
C LYS A 82 -15.35 -23.80 -32.00
N GLY A 83 -16.41 -23.51 -32.75
CA GLY A 83 -17.81 -23.63 -32.31
C GLY A 83 -18.42 -22.36 -31.75
N ALA A 84 -17.73 -21.22 -31.82
CA ALA A 84 -18.31 -19.93 -31.45
C ALA A 84 -19.43 -19.51 -32.41
N SER A 85 -20.39 -18.74 -31.90
CA SER A 85 -21.35 -17.98 -32.72
C SER A 85 -20.83 -16.56 -32.84
N VAL A 86 -20.44 -16.13 -34.05
CA VAL A 86 -19.71 -14.87 -34.22
C VAL A 86 -20.48 -13.87 -35.09
N LEU A 87 -20.52 -12.61 -34.65
CA LEU A 87 -20.91 -11.46 -35.47
C LEU A 87 -19.69 -10.57 -35.71
N GLY A 88 -19.24 -10.48 -36.95
CA GLY A 88 -18.18 -9.55 -37.37
C GLY A 88 -18.74 -8.26 -37.95
N ILE A 89 -18.23 -7.13 -37.48
CA ILE A 89 -18.60 -5.78 -37.90
C ILE A 89 -17.40 -5.09 -38.53
N ASP A 90 -17.58 -4.54 -39.74
CA ASP A 90 -16.61 -3.66 -40.38
C ASP A 90 -17.35 -2.56 -41.16
N PHE A 91 -16.77 -1.38 -41.25
CA PHE A 91 -17.39 -0.25 -41.95
C PHE A 91 -17.16 -0.29 -43.48
N LEU A 92 -16.21 -1.09 -43.98
CA LEU A 92 -15.93 -1.24 -45.40
C LEU A 92 -16.72 -2.40 -46.01
N GLN A 93 -17.49 -2.10 -47.05
CA GLN A 93 -18.25 -3.12 -47.79
C GLN A 93 -17.32 -4.21 -48.38
N GLN A 94 -16.17 -3.82 -48.91
CA GLN A 94 -15.20 -4.74 -49.54
C GLN A 94 -14.69 -5.81 -48.56
N ASN A 95 -14.44 -5.41 -47.31
CA ASN A 95 -14.04 -6.32 -46.24
C ASN A 95 -15.16 -7.34 -45.94
N ILE A 96 -16.39 -6.85 -45.80
CA ILE A 96 -17.56 -7.70 -45.52
C ILE A 96 -17.89 -8.64 -46.67
N ASP A 97 -17.75 -8.20 -47.93
CA ASP A 97 -17.99 -9.05 -49.10
C ASP A 97 -17.03 -10.26 -49.12
N VAL A 98 -15.74 -10.03 -48.82
CA VAL A 98 -14.75 -11.12 -48.66
C VAL A 98 -15.13 -12.02 -47.48
N CYS A 99 -15.48 -11.45 -46.32
CA CYS A 99 -15.88 -12.23 -45.15
C CYS A 99 -17.09 -13.13 -45.42
N GLN A 100 -18.09 -12.62 -46.15
CA GLN A 100 -19.28 -13.39 -46.53
C GLN A 100 -18.93 -14.53 -47.49
N ALA A 101 -18.07 -14.29 -48.49
CA ALA A 101 -17.59 -15.35 -49.36
C ALA A 101 -16.85 -16.46 -48.57
N LEU A 102 -15.97 -16.08 -47.64
CA LEU A 102 -15.26 -17.04 -46.77
C LEU A 102 -16.22 -17.79 -45.83
N ALA A 103 -17.28 -17.15 -45.34
CA ALA A 103 -18.33 -17.82 -44.56
C ALA A 103 -19.10 -18.86 -45.40
N GLU A 104 -19.41 -18.56 -46.66
CA GLU A 104 -20.08 -19.48 -47.58
C GLU A 104 -19.22 -20.72 -47.91
N GLU A 105 -17.89 -20.56 -47.95
CA GLU A 105 -16.94 -21.66 -48.09
C GLU A 105 -16.86 -22.54 -46.83
N ASN A 106 -17.23 -21.99 -45.67
CA ASN A 106 -17.19 -22.65 -44.37
C ASN A 106 -18.60 -22.77 -43.74
N PRO A 107 -19.55 -23.51 -44.38
CA PRO A 107 -20.96 -23.53 -43.97
C PRO A 107 -21.23 -24.23 -42.62
N HIS A 108 -20.20 -24.77 -41.99
CA HIS A 108 -20.26 -25.39 -40.67
C HIS A 108 -19.95 -24.41 -39.53
N CYS A 109 -19.40 -23.23 -39.85
CA CYS A 109 -19.13 -22.16 -38.91
C CYS A 109 -20.39 -21.31 -38.71
N ASP A 110 -20.78 -21.02 -37.47
CA ASP A 110 -21.84 -20.07 -37.16
C ASP A 110 -21.27 -18.65 -37.11
N VAL A 111 -21.13 -18.03 -38.28
CA VAL A 111 -20.56 -16.70 -38.44
C VAL A 111 -21.45 -15.83 -39.32
N LYS A 112 -21.64 -14.59 -38.92
CA LYS A 112 -22.34 -13.55 -39.67
C LYS A 112 -21.49 -12.31 -39.76
N PHE A 113 -21.64 -11.58 -40.85
CA PHE A 113 -20.89 -10.36 -41.11
C PHE A 113 -21.84 -9.25 -41.53
N GLN A 114 -21.64 -8.06 -40.96
CA GLN A 114 -22.49 -6.90 -41.21
C GLN A 114 -21.63 -5.66 -41.41
N VAL A 115 -22.01 -4.86 -42.41
CA VAL A 115 -21.46 -3.51 -42.57
C VAL A 115 -22.02 -2.59 -41.50
N GLY A 116 -21.16 -1.91 -40.75
CA GLY A 116 -21.59 -0.98 -39.71
C GLY A 116 -20.44 -0.24 -39.04
N ARG A 117 -20.76 0.89 -38.41
CA ARG A 117 -19.83 1.60 -37.53
C ARG A 117 -19.88 0.98 -36.13
N ILE A 118 -18.73 0.91 -35.46
CA ILE A 118 -18.63 0.31 -34.12
C ILE A 118 -19.49 1.09 -33.12
N GLU A 119 -19.48 2.42 -33.23
CA GLU A 119 -20.22 3.35 -32.37
C GLU A 119 -21.73 3.05 -32.42
N ASP A 120 -22.27 2.88 -33.62
CA ASP A 120 -23.69 2.60 -33.84
C ASP A 120 -24.07 1.22 -33.29
N ILE A 121 -23.24 0.21 -33.53
CA ILE A 121 -23.48 -1.14 -33.00
C ILE A 121 -23.45 -1.13 -31.48
N VAL A 122 -22.40 -0.60 -30.85
CA VAL A 122 -22.27 -0.60 -29.38
C VAL A 122 -23.38 0.20 -28.69
N SER A 123 -23.86 1.28 -29.32
CA SER A 123 -24.99 2.05 -28.80
C SER A 123 -26.31 1.26 -28.77
N THR A 124 -26.48 0.31 -29.68
CA THR A 124 -27.71 -0.49 -29.84
C THR A 124 -27.62 -1.89 -29.22
N LEU A 125 -26.45 -2.28 -28.69
CA LEU A 125 -26.29 -3.55 -27.97
C LEU A 125 -27.19 -3.63 -26.74
N GLU A 126 -27.77 -4.82 -26.55
CA GLU A 126 -28.55 -5.17 -25.37
C GLU A 126 -27.75 -6.13 -24.46
N GLU A 127 -28.17 -6.23 -23.20
CA GLU A 127 -27.57 -7.17 -22.25
C GLU A 127 -27.69 -8.61 -22.74
N ASN A 128 -26.70 -9.43 -22.37
CA ASN A 128 -26.67 -10.86 -22.65
C ASN A 128 -26.75 -11.23 -24.14
N GLN A 129 -26.47 -10.32 -25.09
CA GLN A 129 -26.36 -10.67 -26.51
C GLN A 129 -25.04 -11.38 -26.82
N PHE A 130 -23.94 -10.90 -26.26
CA PHE A 130 -22.59 -11.42 -26.48
C PHE A 130 -21.90 -11.74 -25.15
N ASP A 131 -21.06 -12.76 -25.18
CA ASP A 131 -20.26 -13.15 -24.01
C ASP A 131 -18.85 -12.55 -24.09
N LEU A 132 -18.28 -12.50 -25.30
CA LEU A 132 -16.95 -11.98 -25.58
C LEU A 132 -17.01 -10.93 -26.68
N ALA A 133 -16.37 -9.78 -26.48
CA ALA A 133 -16.08 -8.84 -27.56
C ALA A 133 -14.58 -8.81 -27.86
N ILE A 134 -14.21 -8.73 -29.14
CA ILE A 134 -12.83 -8.48 -29.55
C ILE A 134 -12.76 -7.18 -30.35
N GLY A 135 -11.75 -6.36 -30.08
CA GLY A 135 -11.54 -5.08 -30.75
C GLY A 135 -10.06 -4.84 -30.93
N LEU A 136 -9.53 -5.29 -32.07
CA LEU A 136 -8.10 -5.39 -32.29
C LEU A 136 -7.64 -4.25 -33.19
N SER A 137 -6.77 -3.37 -32.69
CA SER A 137 -6.17 -2.31 -33.51
C SER A 137 -7.20 -1.41 -34.21
N VAL A 138 -8.33 -1.10 -33.56
CA VAL A 138 -9.44 -0.34 -34.18
C VAL A 138 -9.80 0.96 -33.45
N PHE A 139 -9.76 0.96 -32.12
CA PHE A 139 -10.27 2.09 -31.32
C PHE A 139 -9.50 3.40 -31.49
N HIS A 140 -8.23 3.33 -31.90
CA HIS A 140 -7.41 4.52 -32.14
C HIS A 140 -7.95 5.41 -33.28
N HIS A 141 -8.65 4.83 -34.26
CA HIS A 141 -9.36 5.58 -35.29
C HIS A 141 -10.54 6.35 -34.70
N ILE A 142 -11.28 5.72 -33.78
CA ILE A 142 -12.43 6.34 -33.11
C ILE A 142 -11.96 7.44 -32.16
N VAL A 143 -10.85 7.22 -31.42
CA VAL A 143 -10.21 8.25 -30.58
C VAL A 143 -9.81 9.46 -31.42
N HIS A 144 -9.22 9.25 -32.60
CA HIS A 144 -8.83 10.35 -33.48
C HIS A 144 -10.02 11.18 -33.98
N LEU A 145 -11.18 10.56 -34.18
CA LEU A 145 -12.39 11.21 -34.68
C LEU A 145 -13.24 11.85 -33.57
N HIS A 146 -13.37 11.19 -32.42
CA HIS A 146 -14.35 11.51 -31.37
C HIS A 146 -13.72 11.86 -30.02
N GLY A 147 -12.41 11.64 -29.87
CA GLY A 147 -11.67 11.92 -28.63
C GLY A 147 -11.71 10.77 -27.62
N VAL A 148 -10.87 10.91 -26.58
CA VAL A 148 -10.66 9.90 -25.54
C VAL A 148 -11.92 9.66 -24.70
N ALA A 149 -12.64 10.73 -24.31
CA ALA A 149 -13.79 10.62 -23.42
C ALA A 149 -14.94 9.79 -24.01
N GLU A 150 -15.22 9.96 -25.31
CA GLU A 150 -16.27 9.20 -26.00
C GLU A 150 -15.92 7.71 -26.06
N VAL A 151 -14.67 7.39 -26.41
CA VAL A 151 -14.20 6.00 -26.49
C VAL A 151 -14.20 5.34 -25.12
N ARG A 152 -13.86 6.06 -24.05
CA ARG A 152 -13.96 5.56 -22.67
C ARG A 152 -15.39 5.13 -22.33
N SER A 153 -16.37 5.97 -22.65
CA SER A 153 -17.80 5.68 -22.42
C SER A 153 -18.26 4.46 -23.23
N LEU A 154 -17.86 4.39 -24.50
CA LEU A 154 -18.17 3.27 -25.39
C LEU A 154 -17.60 1.95 -24.86
N LEU A 155 -16.33 1.94 -24.45
CA LEU A 155 -15.67 0.74 -23.90
C LEU A 155 -16.24 0.32 -22.55
N GLU A 156 -16.60 1.26 -21.70
CA GLU A 156 -17.28 0.97 -20.42
C GLU A 156 -18.65 0.32 -20.66
N ARG A 157 -19.43 0.86 -21.61
CA ARG A 157 -20.70 0.24 -22.02
C ARG A 157 -20.47 -1.19 -22.55
N LEU A 158 -19.48 -1.38 -23.42
CA LEU A 158 -19.17 -2.71 -23.96
C LEU A 158 -18.77 -3.70 -22.87
N ALA A 159 -17.96 -3.28 -21.90
CA ALA A 159 -17.54 -4.09 -20.75
C ALA A 159 -18.73 -4.44 -19.83
N ASN A 160 -19.73 -3.56 -19.71
CA ASN A 160 -20.95 -3.82 -18.96
C ASN A 160 -21.86 -4.85 -19.65
N LEU A 161 -21.91 -4.85 -20.99
CA LEU A 161 -22.82 -5.69 -21.77
C LEU A 161 -22.26 -7.09 -22.10
N THR A 162 -20.95 -7.32 -21.88
CA THR A 162 -20.25 -8.58 -22.19
C THR A 162 -19.60 -9.18 -20.94
N GLN A 163 -19.30 -10.48 -20.95
CA GLN A 163 -18.58 -11.12 -19.83
C GLN A 163 -17.08 -10.79 -19.84
N ALA A 164 -16.50 -10.60 -21.03
CA ALA A 164 -15.13 -10.16 -21.22
C ALA A 164 -14.98 -9.41 -22.56
N MET A 165 -13.98 -8.54 -22.64
CA MET A 165 -13.52 -7.99 -23.91
C MET A 165 -11.99 -8.09 -24.04
N ILE A 166 -11.51 -8.30 -25.26
CA ILE A 166 -10.08 -8.34 -25.59
C ILE A 166 -9.78 -7.20 -26.55
N LEU A 167 -8.88 -6.31 -26.14
CA LEU A 167 -8.52 -5.12 -26.91
C LEU A 167 -7.03 -5.10 -27.21
N GLU A 168 -6.67 -4.86 -28.47
CA GLU A 168 -5.31 -4.46 -28.85
C GLU A 168 -5.33 -2.95 -29.11
N LEU A 169 -4.64 -2.18 -28.27
CA LEU A 169 -4.69 -0.72 -28.28
C LEU A 169 -3.43 -0.15 -28.93
N ALA A 170 -3.63 0.76 -29.89
CA ALA A 170 -2.53 1.53 -30.45
C ALA A 170 -2.02 2.56 -29.42
N VAL A 171 -0.77 2.97 -29.56
CA VAL A 171 -0.11 3.86 -28.59
C VAL A 171 0.31 5.19 -29.23
N LYS A 172 0.39 6.24 -28.41
CA LYS A 172 0.69 7.61 -28.86
C LYS A 172 2.07 7.72 -29.53
N GLU A 173 3.02 6.89 -29.10
CA GLU A 173 4.40 6.87 -29.59
C GLU A 173 4.52 6.41 -31.04
N GLU A 174 3.49 5.76 -31.59
CA GLU A 174 3.50 5.32 -32.98
C GLU A 174 3.66 6.52 -33.94
N PRO A 175 4.55 6.44 -34.95
CA PRO A 175 4.91 7.56 -35.81
C PRO A 175 3.87 7.82 -36.92
N LEU A 176 2.59 7.83 -36.56
CA LEU A 176 1.45 7.97 -37.45
C LEU A 176 0.68 9.26 -37.15
N TYR A 177 -0.03 9.78 -38.15
CA TYR A 177 -0.69 11.08 -38.06
C TYR A 177 -1.71 11.17 -36.91
N TRP A 178 -2.35 10.05 -36.57
CA TRP A 178 -3.33 9.95 -35.49
C TRP A 178 -2.71 9.73 -34.10
N GLY A 179 -1.40 9.47 -34.01
CA GLY A 179 -0.71 9.19 -32.75
C GLY A 179 -0.88 10.33 -31.73
N LYS A 180 -0.78 11.57 -32.19
CA LYS A 180 -0.95 12.79 -31.35
C LYS A 180 -2.33 12.93 -30.71
N SER A 181 -3.35 12.25 -31.23
CA SER A 181 -4.71 12.26 -30.67
C SER A 181 -4.93 11.20 -29.61
N GLN A 182 -4.00 10.25 -29.46
CA GLN A 182 -4.10 9.17 -28.48
C GLN A 182 -3.76 9.68 -27.07
N PRO A 183 -4.27 9.02 -26.01
CA PRO A 183 -3.88 9.31 -24.64
C PRO A 183 -2.38 9.08 -24.40
N GLU A 184 -1.82 9.63 -23.32
CA GLU A 184 -0.42 9.37 -22.95
C GLU A 184 -0.22 7.89 -22.63
N ASP A 185 -1.23 7.26 -22.02
CA ASP A 185 -1.23 5.84 -21.75
C ASP A 185 -2.51 5.18 -22.31
N PRO A 186 -2.41 4.08 -23.09
CA PRO A 186 -3.58 3.38 -23.61
C PRO A 186 -4.54 2.88 -22.51
N ARG A 187 -4.05 2.69 -21.27
CA ARG A 187 -4.87 2.32 -20.11
C ARG A 187 -5.87 3.41 -19.73
N GLU A 188 -5.66 4.66 -20.13
CA GLU A 188 -6.67 5.72 -20.03
C GLU A 188 -7.94 5.40 -20.83
N LEU A 189 -7.97 4.40 -21.71
CA LEU A 189 -9.20 3.99 -22.37
C LEU A 189 -10.03 2.99 -21.55
N ILE A 190 -9.42 2.33 -20.57
CA ILE A 190 -9.99 1.15 -19.88
C ILE A 190 -9.89 1.21 -18.35
N ASP A 191 -9.26 2.22 -17.76
CA ASP A 191 -9.05 2.29 -16.32
C ASP A 191 -10.35 2.44 -15.50
N GLN A 192 -11.42 2.94 -16.12
CA GLN A 192 -12.77 2.98 -15.56
C GLN A 192 -13.41 1.59 -15.43
N CYS A 193 -12.97 0.61 -16.23
CA CYS A 193 -13.47 -0.75 -16.13
C CYS A 193 -12.94 -1.44 -14.87
N ALA A 194 -13.73 -2.34 -14.29
CA ALA A 194 -13.44 -2.96 -13.00
C ALA A 194 -12.17 -3.82 -13.01
N PHE A 195 -12.04 -4.71 -14.00
CA PHE A 195 -10.90 -5.61 -14.15
C PHE A 195 -10.26 -5.41 -15.51
N TYR A 196 -8.93 -5.26 -15.55
CA TYR A 196 -8.15 -5.34 -16.77
C TYR A 196 -6.75 -5.89 -16.49
N ARG A 197 -6.22 -6.68 -17.43
CA ARG A 197 -4.90 -7.31 -17.34
C ARG A 197 -4.22 -7.31 -18.70
N LEU A 198 -2.93 -6.94 -18.74
CA LEU A 198 -2.12 -7.11 -19.95
C LEU A 198 -1.91 -8.61 -20.19
N ILE A 199 -2.26 -9.08 -21.39
CA ILE A 199 -2.11 -10.48 -21.80
C ILE A 199 -1.01 -10.68 -22.84
N GLY A 200 -0.64 -9.64 -23.60
CA GLY A 200 0.43 -9.72 -24.60
C GLY A 200 0.83 -8.36 -25.15
N ARG A 201 1.93 -8.32 -25.90
CA ARG A 201 2.38 -7.18 -26.70
C ARG A 201 2.75 -7.68 -28.08
N PHE A 202 2.30 -6.97 -29.11
CA PHE A 202 2.45 -7.41 -30.50
C PHE A 202 3.06 -6.32 -31.36
N ASP A 203 4.09 -6.68 -32.13
CA ASP A 203 4.72 -5.78 -33.08
C ASP A 203 3.77 -5.45 -34.23
N THR A 204 3.95 -4.25 -34.79
CA THR A 204 3.18 -3.78 -35.94
C THR A 204 4.04 -3.81 -37.18
N HIS A 205 3.44 -3.92 -38.38
CA HIS A 205 4.18 -3.69 -39.63
C HIS A 205 4.47 -2.20 -39.88
N LEU A 206 3.89 -1.32 -39.06
CA LEU A 206 3.94 0.14 -39.23
C LEU A 206 5.16 0.76 -38.51
N SER A 207 5.58 0.16 -37.39
CA SER A 207 6.70 0.64 -36.59
C SER A 207 7.25 -0.43 -35.66
N ASN A 208 8.45 -0.20 -35.10
CA ASN A 208 9.06 -1.05 -34.08
C ASN A 208 8.41 -0.92 -32.69
N ILE A 209 7.25 -0.26 -32.60
CA ILE A 209 6.53 -0.04 -31.35
C ILE A 209 5.42 -1.09 -31.25
N SER A 210 5.50 -1.91 -30.22
CA SER A 210 4.53 -2.98 -29.97
C SER A 210 3.28 -2.45 -29.29
N ARG A 211 2.12 -2.95 -29.72
CA ARG A 211 0.81 -2.62 -29.15
C ARG A 211 0.47 -3.55 -27.99
N PRO A 212 0.03 -3.04 -26.83
CA PRO A 212 -0.45 -3.87 -25.74
C PRO A 212 -1.83 -4.47 -26.06
N MET A 213 -1.99 -5.75 -25.70
CA MET A 213 -3.27 -6.44 -25.71
C MET A 213 -3.75 -6.66 -24.27
N TYR A 214 -4.97 -6.22 -23.98
CA TYR A 214 -5.60 -6.31 -22.67
C TYR A 214 -6.81 -7.23 -22.72
N ILE A 215 -7.03 -7.98 -21.65
CA ILE A 215 -8.33 -8.57 -21.32
C ILE A 215 -9.00 -7.71 -20.26
N ILE A 216 -10.28 -7.39 -20.45
CA ILE A 216 -11.06 -6.49 -19.59
C ILE A 216 -12.41 -7.13 -19.25
N SER A 217 -12.92 -6.87 -18.05
CA SER A 217 -14.26 -7.31 -17.63
C SER A 217 -14.80 -6.40 -16.51
N ASN A 218 -16.11 -6.17 -16.51
CA ASN A 218 -16.84 -5.57 -15.38
C ASN A 218 -17.52 -6.59 -14.47
N HIS A 219 -17.38 -7.89 -14.78
CA HIS A 219 -18.12 -8.95 -14.10
C HIS A 219 -17.23 -10.07 -13.55
N ARG A 220 -16.01 -10.22 -14.06
CA ARG A 220 -15.15 -11.38 -13.80
C ARG A 220 -13.70 -11.00 -13.49
N VAL A 221 -13.09 -11.76 -12.59
CA VAL A 221 -11.63 -11.80 -12.44
C VAL A 221 -11.10 -12.82 -13.45
N ILE A 222 -10.24 -12.40 -14.38
CA ILE A 222 -9.74 -13.25 -15.47
C ILE A 222 -8.20 -13.37 -15.42
N LEU A 223 -7.76 -14.42 -14.74
CA LEU A 223 -6.35 -14.80 -14.53
C LEU A 223 -6.04 -16.13 -15.23
N PRO A 224 -4.76 -16.48 -15.47
CA PRO A 224 -4.40 -17.69 -16.22
C PRO A 224 -5.03 -18.99 -15.66
N GLU A 225 -5.06 -19.13 -14.33
CA GLU A 225 -5.58 -20.33 -13.64
C GLU A 225 -6.90 -20.07 -12.91
N PHE A 226 -7.48 -18.87 -13.04
CA PHE A 226 -8.66 -18.46 -12.27
C PHE A 226 -9.55 -17.50 -13.06
N ASN A 227 -10.75 -17.96 -13.42
CA ASN A 227 -11.75 -17.17 -14.13
C ASN A 227 -13.10 -17.30 -13.42
N GLN A 228 -13.44 -16.34 -12.56
CA GLN A 228 -14.66 -16.41 -11.74
C GLN A 228 -15.37 -15.06 -11.69
N PRO A 229 -16.71 -15.03 -11.56
CA PRO A 229 -17.45 -13.80 -11.42
C PRO A 229 -17.19 -13.17 -10.04
N PHE A 230 -17.17 -11.85 -9.97
CA PHE A 230 -17.17 -11.12 -8.70
C PHE A 230 -18.50 -10.36 -8.54
N THR A 231 -18.93 -10.15 -7.31
CA THR A 231 -20.16 -9.40 -6.99
C THR A 231 -19.90 -7.92 -6.78
N SER A 232 -18.72 -7.57 -6.29
CA SER A 232 -18.31 -6.19 -6.07
C SER A 232 -16.79 -6.05 -6.13
N TRP A 233 -16.31 -4.82 -6.31
CA TRP A 233 -14.89 -4.51 -6.30
C TRP A 233 -14.64 -3.13 -5.69
N ARG A 234 -13.41 -2.87 -5.27
CA ARG A 234 -12.94 -1.59 -4.70
C ARG A 234 -11.54 -1.28 -5.20
N ASP A 235 -11.21 0.01 -5.35
CA ASP A 235 -9.87 0.53 -5.65
C ASP A 235 -9.10 1.00 -4.40
N SER A 236 -9.71 0.77 -3.22
CA SER A 236 -9.16 1.09 -1.90
C SER A 236 -9.38 -0.08 -0.94
N PRO A 237 -8.45 -0.32 0.02
CA PRO A 237 -8.51 -1.46 0.92
C PRO A 237 -9.66 -1.36 1.93
N TYR A 238 -9.98 -0.16 2.40
CA TYR A 238 -11.02 0.10 3.40
C TYR A 238 -11.60 1.51 3.25
N THR A 239 -12.76 1.74 3.84
CA THR A 239 -13.45 3.03 3.84
C THR A 239 -12.58 4.10 4.48
N GLY A 240 -12.25 5.16 3.75
CA GLY A 240 -11.41 6.26 4.27
C GLY A 240 -9.90 6.07 4.14
N ALA A 241 -9.43 5.01 3.45
CA ALA A 241 -8.00 4.85 3.10
C ALA A 241 -7.44 6.01 2.25
N GLY A 242 -8.32 6.75 1.56
CA GLY A 242 -7.93 7.85 0.69
C GLY A 242 -7.04 7.40 -0.46
N PHE A 243 -6.03 8.20 -0.80
CA PHE A 243 -5.13 7.97 -1.94
C PHE A 243 -3.82 7.25 -1.56
N ALA A 244 -3.80 6.51 -0.44
CA ALA A 244 -2.59 5.95 0.16
C ALA A 244 -1.73 5.10 -0.80
N HIS A 245 -2.38 4.36 -1.70
CA HIS A 245 -1.71 3.49 -2.69
C HIS A 245 -1.86 3.99 -4.13
N LYS A 246 -2.25 5.26 -4.33
CA LYS A 246 -2.34 5.90 -5.65
C LYS A 246 -3.15 5.10 -6.67
N GLN A 247 -4.23 4.43 -6.21
CA GLN A 247 -5.10 3.55 -7.01
C GLN A 247 -4.39 2.38 -7.71
N SER A 248 -3.18 2.01 -7.26
CA SER A 248 -2.44 0.88 -7.80
C SER A 248 -3.04 -0.48 -7.41
N ARG A 249 -3.88 -0.54 -6.37
CA ARG A 249 -4.43 -1.77 -5.81
C ARG A 249 -5.93 -1.88 -6.08
N ARG A 250 -6.39 -3.05 -6.50
CA ARG A 250 -7.82 -3.38 -6.61
C ARG A 250 -8.13 -4.65 -5.83
N TYR A 251 -9.34 -4.68 -5.29
CA TYR A 251 -9.87 -5.77 -4.49
C TYR A 251 -11.20 -6.20 -5.09
N TYR A 252 -11.33 -7.49 -5.43
CA TYR A 252 -12.56 -8.06 -5.99
C TYR A 252 -13.13 -9.07 -5.00
N PHE A 253 -14.45 -9.04 -4.81
CA PHE A 253 -15.15 -9.81 -3.79
C PHE A 253 -16.25 -10.65 -4.44
N SER A 254 -16.37 -11.90 -4.00
CA SER A 254 -17.53 -12.77 -4.28
C SER A 254 -18.11 -13.34 -2.97
N SER A 255 -18.90 -14.41 -3.02
CA SER A 255 -19.26 -15.18 -1.82
C SER A 255 -18.12 -16.07 -1.34
N GLU A 256 -17.30 -16.59 -2.25
CA GLU A 256 -16.30 -17.63 -1.95
C GLU A 256 -14.86 -17.11 -1.89
N PHE A 257 -14.55 -16.02 -2.60
CA PHE A 257 -13.17 -15.54 -2.75
C PHE A 257 -13.03 -14.03 -2.60
N ILE A 258 -11.81 -13.63 -2.27
CA ILE A 258 -11.29 -12.28 -2.45
C ILE A 258 -10.06 -12.33 -3.35
N CYS A 259 -9.97 -11.41 -4.31
CA CYS A 259 -8.82 -11.26 -5.19
C CYS A 259 -8.17 -9.90 -4.95
N LYS A 260 -6.93 -9.90 -4.48
CA LYS A 260 -6.03 -8.74 -4.42
C LYS A 260 -5.30 -8.64 -5.76
N PHE A 261 -5.37 -7.50 -6.43
CA PHE A 261 -4.71 -7.25 -7.72
C PHE A 261 -3.92 -5.94 -7.64
N TYR A 262 -2.59 -6.04 -7.56
CA TYR A 262 -1.71 -4.89 -7.39
C TYR A 262 -0.96 -4.60 -8.68
N ARG A 263 -1.00 -3.34 -9.11
CA ARG A 263 -0.24 -2.86 -10.26
C ARG A 263 1.11 -2.32 -9.80
N PHE A 264 2.08 -2.50 -10.66
CA PHE A 264 3.45 -2.02 -10.49
C PHE A 264 3.74 -0.75 -11.29
N SER A 265 2.78 -0.32 -12.12
CA SER A 265 2.73 0.99 -12.76
C SER A 265 1.29 1.48 -12.82
N THR A 266 1.10 2.80 -12.77
CA THR A 266 -0.22 3.45 -12.86
C THR A 266 -0.29 4.37 -14.08
N VAL A 267 -1.51 4.63 -14.54
CA VAL A 267 -1.82 5.55 -15.65
C VAL A 267 -1.27 6.95 -15.37
N SER A 268 -1.45 7.42 -14.13
CA SER A 268 -1.01 8.73 -13.68
C SER A 268 0.51 8.87 -13.50
N CYS A 269 1.27 7.77 -13.64
CA CYS A 269 2.71 7.69 -13.33
C CYS A 269 3.09 8.19 -11.92
N LEU A 270 2.11 8.28 -11.00
CA LEU A 270 2.34 8.76 -9.64
C LEU A 270 3.06 7.72 -8.77
N LEU A 271 3.00 6.44 -9.14
CA LEU A 271 3.61 5.35 -8.37
C LEU A 271 5.13 5.40 -8.50
N THR A 272 5.81 5.60 -7.39
CA THR A 272 7.28 5.60 -7.32
C THR A 272 7.83 4.17 -7.33
N ASP A 273 9.10 4.00 -7.72
CA ASP A 273 9.77 2.69 -7.71
C ASP A 273 9.69 2.01 -6.33
N LYS A 274 9.80 2.79 -5.25
CA LYS A 274 9.69 2.27 -3.88
C LYS A 274 8.29 1.73 -3.57
N GLU A 275 7.24 2.40 -4.03
CA GLU A 275 5.86 1.96 -3.82
C GLU A 275 5.51 0.76 -4.71
N SER A 276 6.05 0.73 -5.93
CA SER A 276 5.97 -0.42 -6.83
C SER A 276 6.63 -1.65 -6.21
N GLU A 277 7.83 -1.50 -5.66
CA GLU A 277 8.55 -2.58 -4.99
C GLU A 277 7.85 -3.03 -3.70
N ARG A 278 7.25 -2.09 -2.96
CA ARG A 278 6.42 -2.42 -1.79
C ARG A 278 5.22 -3.29 -2.19
N ASN A 279 4.52 -2.94 -3.27
CA ASN A 279 3.41 -3.76 -3.78
C ASN A 279 3.87 -5.18 -4.16
N ARG A 280 5.05 -5.33 -4.77
CA ARG A 280 5.62 -6.65 -5.11
C ARG A 280 5.94 -7.45 -3.86
N THR A 281 6.65 -6.84 -2.91
CA THR A 281 7.11 -7.48 -1.68
C THR A 281 5.94 -7.92 -0.82
N GLU A 282 4.92 -7.06 -0.67
CA GLU A 282 3.75 -7.34 0.15
C GLU A 282 2.94 -8.54 -0.38
N LEU A 283 2.67 -8.60 -1.69
CA LEU A 283 2.02 -9.77 -2.29
C LEU A 283 2.85 -11.04 -2.16
N ALA A 284 4.17 -10.95 -2.36
CA ALA A 284 5.06 -12.10 -2.25
C ALA A 284 5.14 -12.64 -0.81
N HIS A 285 5.17 -11.76 0.19
CA HIS A 285 5.12 -12.14 1.60
C HIS A 285 3.78 -12.79 1.95
N GLU A 286 2.67 -12.22 1.50
CA GLU A 286 1.34 -12.79 1.75
C GLU A 286 1.19 -14.18 1.09
N GLU A 287 1.66 -14.33 -0.14
CA GLU A 287 1.69 -15.64 -0.83
C GLU A 287 2.53 -16.66 -0.04
N ALA A 288 3.72 -16.28 0.41
CA ALA A 288 4.61 -17.16 1.17
C ALA A 288 3.98 -17.58 2.51
N PHE A 289 3.35 -16.62 3.21
CA PHE A 289 2.67 -16.88 4.48
C PHE A 289 1.49 -17.84 4.31
N LEU A 290 0.63 -17.61 3.33
CA LEU A 290 -0.55 -18.47 3.09
C LEU A 290 -0.18 -19.89 2.61
N LYS A 291 0.96 -20.05 1.93
CA LYS A 291 1.48 -21.37 1.54
C LYS A 291 2.03 -22.18 2.71
N SER A 292 2.49 -21.54 3.78
CA SER A 292 3.13 -22.20 4.93
C SER A 292 2.79 -21.49 6.24
N PRO A 293 1.51 -21.50 6.65
CA PRO A 293 1.07 -20.82 7.85
C PRO A 293 1.58 -21.52 9.12
N PRO A 294 1.74 -20.77 10.23
CA PRO A 294 2.09 -21.35 11.53
C PRO A 294 1.05 -22.38 11.99
N SER A 295 1.51 -23.43 12.67
CA SER A 295 0.59 -24.46 13.18
C SER A 295 -0.35 -23.87 14.24
N GLY A 296 -1.65 -24.10 14.09
CA GLY A 296 -2.67 -23.60 15.01
C GLY A 296 -3.31 -22.27 14.59
N LEU A 297 -2.72 -21.52 13.66
CA LEU A 297 -3.33 -20.30 13.13
C LEU A 297 -4.32 -20.65 12.00
N LYS A 298 -5.55 -20.14 12.10
CA LYS A 298 -6.55 -20.26 11.03
C LYS A 298 -6.31 -19.17 9.98
N VAL A 299 -5.88 -19.56 8.79
CA VAL A 299 -5.65 -18.67 7.65
C VAL A 299 -6.59 -19.06 6.50
N PRO A 300 -6.93 -18.14 5.58
CA PRO A 300 -7.76 -18.47 4.41
C PRO A 300 -6.98 -19.38 3.45
N ALA A 301 -7.68 -20.27 2.75
CA ALA A 301 -7.05 -21.08 1.72
C ALA A 301 -6.60 -20.20 0.54
N LEU A 302 -5.35 -20.39 0.08
CA LEU A 302 -4.85 -19.77 -1.15
C LEU A 302 -5.37 -20.54 -2.37
N PHE A 303 -6.09 -19.87 -3.27
CA PHE A 303 -6.59 -20.48 -4.52
C PHE A 303 -5.57 -20.36 -5.65
N THR A 304 -5.04 -19.15 -5.88
CA THR A 304 -3.96 -18.92 -6.85
C THR A 304 -3.21 -17.64 -6.50
N ALA A 305 -1.94 -17.57 -6.86
CA ALA A 305 -1.13 -16.36 -6.80
C ALA A 305 -0.23 -16.32 -8.03
N GLY A 306 0.11 -15.11 -8.49
CA GLY A 306 0.97 -14.94 -9.64
C GLY A 306 1.16 -13.49 -10.00
N GLY A 307 1.86 -13.25 -11.10
CA GLY A 307 2.10 -11.90 -11.59
C GLY A 307 2.89 -11.89 -12.88
N ASN A 308 3.05 -10.69 -13.41
CA ASN A 308 3.90 -10.39 -14.55
C ASN A 308 4.70 -9.09 -14.28
N GLY A 309 5.35 -8.54 -15.31
CA GLY A 309 6.12 -7.30 -15.17
C GLY A 309 5.29 -6.09 -14.72
N GLU A 310 3.98 -6.07 -15.00
CA GLU A 310 3.09 -4.92 -14.80
C GLU A 310 2.16 -5.04 -13.58
N ALA A 311 1.80 -6.25 -13.17
CA ALA A 311 0.90 -6.48 -12.04
C ALA A 311 1.12 -7.84 -11.36
N GLY A 312 0.76 -7.94 -10.08
CA GLY A 312 0.67 -9.17 -9.32
C GLY A 312 -0.75 -9.37 -8.78
N TRP A 313 -1.11 -10.61 -8.49
CA TRP A 313 -2.42 -10.98 -7.96
C TRP A 313 -2.32 -12.12 -6.96
N LEU A 314 -3.26 -12.12 -6.03
CA LEU A 314 -3.45 -13.16 -5.02
C LEU A 314 -4.94 -13.38 -4.81
N VAL A 315 -5.38 -14.63 -4.97
CA VAL A 315 -6.77 -15.05 -4.79
C VAL A 315 -6.83 -16.03 -3.64
N MET A 316 -7.68 -15.72 -2.66
CA MET A 316 -7.84 -16.52 -1.45
C MET A 316 -9.31 -16.65 -1.07
N GLU A 317 -9.60 -17.64 -0.22
CA GLU A 317 -10.91 -17.84 0.40
C GLU A 317 -11.39 -16.55 1.08
N LYS A 318 -12.67 -16.24 0.89
CA LYS A 318 -13.30 -15.11 1.58
C LYS A 318 -13.57 -15.48 3.04
N ILE A 319 -12.94 -14.77 3.96
CA ILE A 319 -13.26 -14.86 5.38
C ILE A 319 -14.59 -14.14 5.63
N PRO A 320 -15.57 -14.79 6.29
CA PRO A 320 -16.84 -14.15 6.62
C PRO A 320 -16.65 -13.06 7.69
N GLY A 321 -17.46 -12.02 7.61
CA GLY A 321 -17.46 -10.91 8.57
C GLY A 321 -17.29 -9.54 7.91
N GLU A 322 -17.29 -8.52 8.76
CA GLU A 322 -17.11 -7.12 8.40
C GLU A 322 -15.82 -6.57 9.01
N LEU A 323 -15.21 -5.55 8.39
CA LEU A 323 -14.01 -4.92 8.93
C LEU A 323 -14.34 -4.26 10.27
N LEU A 324 -13.53 -4.50 11.30
CA LEU A 324 -13.73 -3.93 12.64
C LEU A 324 -13.83 -2.40 12.59
N ASN A 325 -13.06 -1.74 11.71
CA ASN A 325 -13.18 -0.30 11.47
C ASN A 325 -14.59 0.14 11.02
N ASP A 326 -15.21 -0.59 10.11
CA ASP A 326 -16.55 -0.28 9.62
C ASP A 326 -17.62 -0.61 10.69
N VAL A 327 -17.43 -1.70 11.44
CA VAL A 327 -18.30 -2.09 12.56
C VAL A 327 -18.30 -1.01 13.66
N LEU A 328 -17.12 -0.53 14.06
CA LEU A 328 -16.99 0.55 15.04
C LEU A 328 -17.61 1.86 14.54
N ALA A 329 -17.51 2.16 13.25
CA ALA A 329 -18.14 3.33 12.65
C ALA A 329 -19.67 3.24 12.58
N SER A 330 -20.22 2.02 12.51
CA SER A 330 -21.67 1.76 12.48
C SER A 330 -22.34 1.76 13.85
N GLU A 331 -21.57 1.94 14.94
CA GLU A 331 -22.03 1.84 16.34
C GLU A 331 -22.73 0.51 16.69
N ARG A 332 -22.48 -0.55 15.90
CA ARG A 332 -22.93 -1.91 16.24
C ARG A 332 -22.27 -2.33 17.56
N HIS A 333 -23.10 -2.81 18.49
CA HIS A 333 -22.60 -3.37 19.75
C HIS A 333 -21.82 -4.66 19.46
N ILE A 334 -20.59 -4.74 19.98
CA ILE A 334 -19.70 -5.91 19.85
C ILE A 334 -19.24 -6.38 21.23
N ASP A 335 -19.04 -7.69 21.39
CA ASP A 335 -18.33 -8.25 22.54
C ASP A 335 -16.83 -7.95 22.44
N ARG A 336 -16.43 -6.79 22.98
CA ARG A 336 -15.04 -6.33 23.01
C ARG A 336 -14.11 -7.29 23.73
N GLU A 337 -14.61 -8.01 24.74
CA GLU A 337 -13.80 -8.95 25.52
C GLU A 337 -13.40 -10.14 24.65
N LYS A 338 -14.39 -10.71 23.96
CA LYS A 338 -14.18 -11.80 23.02
C LYS A 338 -13.25 -11.40 21.88
N VAL A 339 -13.46 -10.22 21.28
CA VAL A 339 -12.61 -9.69 20.21
C VAL A 339 -11.15 -9.62 20.64
N ILE A 340 -10.87 -9.05 21.82
CA ILE A 340 -9.50 -8.93 22.34
C ILE A 340 -8.91 -10.31 22.64
N SER A 341 -9.70 -11.23 23.21
CA SER A 341 -9.26 -12.60 23.50
C SER A 341 -8.86 -13.34 22.22
N ASP A 342 -9.73 -13.36 21.21
CA ASP A 342 -9.50 -14.06 19.94
C ASP A 342 -8.25 -13.53 19.22
N LEU A 343 -8.01 -12.21 19.29
CA LEU A 343 -6.84 -11.58 18.69
C LEU A 343 -5.56 -11.88 19.48
N LEU A 344 -5.60 -11.87 20.81
CA LEU A 344 -4.46 -12.26 21.63
C LEU A 344 -4.05 -13.71 21.39
N ASP A 345 -5.03 -14.62 21.26
CA ASP A 345 -4.75 -16.03 20.92
C ASP A 345 -3.98 -16.15 19.60
N GLN A 346 -4.38 -15.41 18.57
CA GLN A 346 -3.69 -15.39 17.27
C GLN A 346 -2.29 -14.76 17.36
N LEU A 347 -2.13 -13.66 18.10
CA LEU A 347 -0.86 -12.96 18.27
C LEU A 347 0.16 -13.79 19.09
N VAL A 348 -0.31 -14.55 20.08
CA VAL A 348 0.55 -15.48 20.84
C VAL A 348 1.06 -16.60 19.94
N ILE A 349 0.20 -17.18 19.08
CA ILE A 349 0.63 -18.20 18.11
C ILE A 349 1.70 -17.64 17.16
N LEU A 350 1.54 -16.41 16.69
CA LEU A 350 2.55 -15.73 15.86
C LEU A 350 3.86 -15.54 16.63
N GLU A 351 3.79 -15.03 17.86
CA GLU A 351 4.96 -14.79 18.73
C GLU A 351 5.73 -16.07 19.05
N GLU A 352 5.04 -17.20 19.28
CA GLU A 352 5.66 -18.52 19.51
C GLU A 352 6.48 -19.00 18.31
N HIS A 353 6.11 -18.58 17.09
CA HIS A 353 6.83 -18.88 15.86
C HIS A 353 7.83 -17.76 15.48
N GLY A 354 8.02 -16.75 16.33
CA GLY A 354 8.91 -15.63 16.08
C GLY A 354 8.39 -14.64 15.03
N LEU A 355 7.08 -14.63 14.78
CA LEU A 355 6.41 -13.78 13.81
C LEU A 355 5.62 -12.66 14.50
N TYR A 356 5.55 -11.50 13.86
CA TYR A 356 4.86 -10.33 14.37
C TYR A 356 4.13 -9.62 13.23
N HIS A 357 2.96 -9.08 13.54
CA HIS A 357 2.19 -8.25 12.60
C HIS A 357 2.63 -6.78 12.73
N ASP A 358 3.12 -6.20 11.63
CA ASP A 358 3.70 -4.85 11.63
C ASP A 358 2.68 -3.71 11.42
N ASP A 359 1.48 -4.01 10.90
CA ASP A 359 0.38 -3.03 10.77
C ASP A 359 -0.88 -3.44 11.55
N PHE A 360 -0.77 -3.67 12.86
CA PHE A 360 -1.91 -4.12 13.66
C PHE A 360 -2.91 -2.99 13.93
N ARG A 361 -4.05 -2.98 13.21
CA ARG A 361 -5.01 -1.86 13.12
C ARG A 361 -6.45 -2.36 13.00
N THR A 362 -7.44 -1.48 13.26
CA THR A 362 -8.87 -1.83 13.13
C THR A 362 -9.30 -2.19 11.70
N TRP A 363 -8.57 -1.76 10.67
CA TRP A 363 -8.83 -2.15 9.28
C TRP A 363 -8.20 -3.49 8.88
N ASN A 364 -7.35 -4.08 9.72
CA ASN A 364 -6.73 -5.40 9.49
C ASN A 364 -7.36 -6.51 10.36
N VAL A 365 -8.58 -6.28 10.86
CA VAL A 365 -9.35 -7.24 11.65
C VAL A 365 -10.75 -7.38 11.05
N LEU A 366 -11.19 -8.63 10.86
CA LEU A 366 -12.57 -8.98 10.52
C LEU A 366 -13.31 -9.49 11.74
N ILE A 367 -14.59 -9.12 11.85
CA ILE A 367 -15.52 -9.54 12.90
C ILE A 367 -16.68 -10.29 12.25
N ASP A 368 -16.94 -11.53 12.70
CA ASP A 368 -18.08 -12.32 12.23
C ASP A 368 -19.39 -12.01 13.01
N ASP A 369 -20.49 -12.66 12.62
CA ASP A 369 -21.80 -12.49 13.26
C ASP A 369 -21.84 -12.95 14.73
N ASN A 370 -20.85 -13.73 15.17
CA ASN A 370 -20.72 -14.18 16.56
C ASN A 370 -19.73 -13.31 17.35
N ASP A 371 -19.33 -12.15 16.81
CA ASP A 371 -18.29 -11.27 17.35
C ASP A 371 -16.91 -11.94 17.50
N SER A 372 -16.64 -12.98 16.70
CA SER A 372 -15.31 -13.62 16.67
C SER A 372 -14.38 -12.83 15.76
N ALA A 373 -13.16 -12.57 16.24
CA ALA A 373 -12.21 -11.71 15.53
C ALA A 373 -11.13 -12.50 14.80
N ARG A 374 -10.80 -12.10 13.57
CA ARG A 374 -9.74 -12.72 12.77
C ARG A 374 -8.83 -11.68 12.14
N LEU A 375 -7.53 -11.97 12.15
CA LEU A 375 -6.55 -11.16 11.41
C LEU A 375 -6.70 -11.34 9.91
N ILE A 376 -6.49 -10.25 9.19
CA ILE A 376 -6.30 -10.23 7.74
C ILE A 376 -5.01 -9.48 7.40
N ASP A 377 -4.69 -9.41 6.12
CA ASP A 377 -3.51 -8.71 5.60
C ASP A 377 -2.18 -9.33 6.04
N PHE A 378 -2.04 -10.62 5.75
CA PHE A 378 -0.87 -11.41 6.17
C PHE A 378 0.45 -10.98 5.50
N GLY A 379 0.41 -10.11 4.49
CA GLY A 379 1.60 -9.49 3.91
C GLY A 379 2.35 -8.58 4.89
N SER A 380 1.69 -8.15 5.95
CA SER A 380 2.25 -7.37 7.07
C SER A 380 2.84 -8.22 8.20
N ILE A 381 2.92 -9.54 8.03
CA ILE A 381 3.53 -10.44 9.02
C ILE A 381 4.98 -10.72 8.63
N GLY A 382 5.88 -10.51 9.59
CA GLY A 382 7.32 -10.75 9.41
C GLY A 382 8.01 -11.22 10.69
N ASP A 383 9.32 -11.42 10.62
CA ASP A 383 10.18 -11.82 11.74
C ASP A 383 10.70 -10.63 12.57
N VAL A 384 10.41 -9.41 12.13
CA VAL A 384 10.83 -8.18 12.79
C VAL A 384 9.77 -7.73 13.79
N GLN A 385 10.16 -7.63 15.06
CA GLN A 385 9.31 -7.14 16.15
C GLN A 385 9.16 -5.60 16.15
N GLN A 386 8.72 -5.03 15.03
CA GLN A 386 8.53 -3.58 14.86
C GLN A 386 7.28 -3.30 14.03
N ASP A 387 6.59 -2.21 14.36
CA ASP A 387 5.46 -1.71 13.58
C ASP A 387 5.98 -0.94 12.35
N CYS A 388 5.24 -1.00 11.24
CA CYS A 388 5.58 -0.32 10.00
C CYS A 388 5.43 1.21 10.10
N SER A 389 4.72 1.70 11.11
CA SER A 389 4.47 3.11 11.36
C SER A 389 4.57 3.43 12.85
N TRP A 390 4.23 4.67 13.23
CA TRP A 390 4.24 5.03 14.63
C TRP A 390 3.06 4.39 15.39
N PRO A 391 3.27 3.82 16.60
CA PRO A 391 4.55 3.69 17.31
C PRO A 391 5.36 2.47 16.85
N VAL A 392 6.69 2.60 16.78
CA VAL A 392 7.60 1.53 16.32
C VAL A 392 7.49 0.24 17.15
N ASN A 393 7.13 0.35 18.44
CA ASN A 393 6.97 -0.81 19.30
C ASN A 393 5.56 -1.41 19.15
N ILE A 394 5.49 -2.69 18.77
CA ILE A 394 4.23 -3.38 18.48
C ILE A 394 3.28 -3.46 19.69
N PHE A 395 3.80 -3.55 20.92
CA PHE A 395 2.96 -3.60 22.12
C PHE A 395 2.33 -2.25 22.41
N GLN A 396 3.04 -1.16 22.16
CA GLN A 396 2.47 0.19 22.20
C GLN A 396 1.36 0.34 21.15
N SER A 397 1.61 -0.17 19.95
CA SER A 397 0.62 -0.19 18.86
C SER A 397 -0.65 -0.98 19.23
N PHE A 398 -0.47 -2.12 19.91
CA PHE A 398 -1.57 -2.93 20.44
C PHE A 398 -2.36 -2.21 21.54
N ILE A 399 -1.70 -1.49 22.46
CA ILE A 399 -2.41 -0.69 23.48
C ILE A 399 -3.26 0.41 22.83
N ILE A 400 -2.72 1.10 21.81
CA ILE A 400 -3.48 2.08 21.03
C ILE A 400 -4.69 1.40 20.37
N PHE A 401 -4.51 0.22 19.77
CA PHE A 401 -5.60 -0.56 19.18
C PHE A 401 -6.70 -0.89 20.18
N VAL A 402 -6.35 -1.31 21.40
CA VAL A 402 -7.35 -1.53 22.46
C VAL A 402 -8.08 -0.22 22.78
N ASN A 403 -7.38 0.90 22.89
CA ASN A 403 -8.03 2.20 23.07
C ASN A 403 -8.96 2.57 21.91
N GLU A 404 -8.63 2.23 20.66
CA GLU A 404 -9.50 2.45 19.48
C GLU A 404 -10.83 1.68 19.61
N ILE A 405 -10.80 0.43 20.09
CA ILE A 405 -12.02 -0.39 20.29
C ILE A 405 -12.99 0.21 21.34
N PHE A 406 -12.43 0.87 22.36
CA PHE A 406 -13.20 1.46 23.47
C PHE A 406 -13.48 2.95 23.29
N CYS A 407 -13.01 3.59 22.23
CA CYS A 407 -13.21 5.01 21.97
C CYS A 407 -14.62 5.29 21.42
N GLU A 408 -15.65 5.02 22.22
CA GLU A 408 -16.99 5.55 22.00
C GLU A 408 -16.97 7.07 22.27
N ASN A 409 -17.49 7.88 21.32
CA ASN A 409 -17.73 9.32 21.45
C ASN A 409 -16.54 10.29 21.36
N LYS A 410 -15.34 9.87 20.96
CA LYS A 410 -14.22 10.81 20.73
C LYS A 410 -13.89 10.93 19.25
N SER A 411 -14.20 12.10 18.67
CA SER A 411 -13.96 12.43 17.26
C SER A 411 -12.49 12.79 16.95
N TRP A 412 -11.55 12.12 17.62
CA TRP A 412 -10.13 12.36 17.40
C TRP A 412 -9.72 11.84 16.02
N ARG A 413 -9.00 12.68 15.28
CA ARG A 413 -8.43 12.36 13.97
C ARG A 413 -6.94 12.68 13.99
N GLY A 414 -6.18 11.81 14.65
CA GLY A 414 -4.73 11.94 14.69
C GLY A 414 -4.09 11.80 13.31
N PHE A 415 -2.83 12.20 13.19
CA PHE A 415 -2.07 12.02 11.95
C PHE A 415 -1.70 10.55 11.70
N TRP A 416 -1.39 9.85 12.79
CA TRP A 416 -0.88 8.47 12.76
C TRP A 416 -1.91 7.49 13.32
N ARG A 417 -2.38 7.76 14.54
CA ARG A 417 -3.40 6.98 15.25
C ARG A 417 -4.36 7.93 15.94
N SER A 418 -5.62 7.53 16.02
CA SER A 418 -6.70 8.37 16.54
C SER A 418 -7.03 8.13 18.01
N ALA A 419 -6.29 7.25 18.69
CA ALA A 419 -6.50 6.95 20.09
C ALA A 419 -5.25 7.21 20.96
N PRO A 420 -5.43 7.36 22.28
CA PRO A 420 -4.34 7.53 23.22
C PRO A 420 -3.46 6.28 23.30
N LEU A 421 -2.19 6.46 23.67
CA LEU A 421 -1.28 5.36 23.95
C LEU A 421 -1.44 4.85 25.39
N SER A 422 -1.83 5.71 26.33
CA SER A 422 -1.93 5.31 27.72
C SER A 422 -3.19 4.46 28.01
N PRO A 423 -3.11 3.50 28.94
CA PRO A 423 -4.26 2.67 29.30
C PRO A 423 -5.25 3.35 30.26
N PHE A 424 -4.93 4.56 30.73
CA PHE A 424 -5.62 5.19 31.87
C PHE A 424 -7.01 5.75 31.55
N GLN A 425 -7.41 5.72 30.28
CA GLN A 425 -8.73 6.16 29.83
C GLN A 425 -9.70 5.00 29.59
N LEU A 426 -9.22 3.76 29.65
CA LEU A 426 -10.04 2.56 29.47
C LEU A 426 -10.95 2.32 30.70
N PRO A 427 -12.11 1.67 30.49
CA PRO A 427 -12.93 1.20 31.60
C PRO A 427 -12.22 0.08 32.38
N GLU A 428 -12.55 -0.07 33.66
CA GLU A 428 -12.19 -1.27 34.42
C GLU A 428 -12.98 -2.48 33.87
N PRO A 429 -12.40 -3.69 33.79
CA PRO A 429 -11.07 -4.08 34.30
C PRO A 429 -9.91 -3.87 33.30
N TYR A 430 -10.17 -3.39 32.08
CA TYR A 430 -9.16 -3.27 31.01
C TYR A 430 -8.05 -2.26 31.31
N SER A 431 -8.38 -1.16 31.99
CA SER A 431 -7.37 -0.23 32.49
C SER A 431 -6.42 -0.87 33.51
N ASN A 432 -6.92 -1.77 34.37
CA ASN A 432 -6.10 -2.50 35.35
C ASN A 432 -5.14 -3.45 34.64
N TRP A 433 -5.64 -4.20 33.66
CA TRP A 433 -4.87 -5.10 32.81
C TRP A 433 -3.69 -4.41 32.13
N LEU A 434 -3.96 -3.38 31.33
CA LEU A 434 -2.89 -2.71 30.59
C LEU A 434 -1.99 -1.87 31.49
N THR A 435 -2.48 -1.36 32.63
CA THR A 435 -1.62 -0.70 33.63
C THR A 435 -0.66 -1.70 34.27
N ALA A 436 -1.11 -2.92 34.60
CA ALA A 436 -0.24 -3.96 35.11
C ALA A 436 0.86 -4.30 34.09
N PHE A 437 0.50 -4.51 32.83
CA PHE A 437 1.46 -4.73 31.73
C PHE A 437 2.44 -3.54 31.59
N TRP A 438 1.94 -2.31 31.62
CA TRP A 438 2.75 -1.09 31.51
C TRP A 438 3.81 -0.96 32.61
N LYS A 439 3.58 -1.54 33.79
CA LYS A 439 4.54 -1.54 34.90
C LYS A 439 5.59 -2.66 34.82
N HIS A 440 5.45 -3.64 33.92
CA HIS A 440 6.50 -4.62 33.67
C HIS A 440 7.71 -3.98 32.98
N PRO A 441 8.94 -4.47 33.25
CA PRO A 441 10.13 -4.09 32.49
C PRO A 441 9.93 -4.33 30.98
N VAL A 442 10.35 -3.38 30.15
CA VAL A 442 10.17 -3.44 28.69
C VAL A 442 10.77 -4.70 28.06
N GLY A 443 11.84 -5.25 28.65
CA GLY A 443 12.46 -6.50 28.17
C GLY A 443 11.64 -7.77 28.43
N GLU A 444 10.57 -7.68 29.22
CA GLU A 444 9.63 -8.78 29.51
C GLU A 444 8.33 -8.67 28.70
N TRP A 445 8.19 -7.64 27.86
CA TRP A 445 6.97 -7.43 27.09
C TRP A 445 6.82 -8.50 26.00
N SER A 446 5.69 -9.21 26.05
CA SER A 446 5.30 -10.23 25.09
C SER A 446 3.77 -10.29 24.98
N PHE A 447 3.26 -10.83 23.86
CA PHE A 447 1.83 -11.09 23.71
C PHE A 447 1.38 -12.20 24.66
N ALA A 448 2.24 -13.18 24.96
CA ALA A 448 1.96 -14.19 25.98
C ALA A 448 1.73 -13.56 27.37
N LEU A 449 2.53 -12.55 27.74
CA LEU A 449 2.32 -11.81 29.00
C LEU A 449 1.02 -11.00 28.96
N LEU A 450 0.70 -10.35 27.84
CA LEU A 450 -0.56 -9.63 27.66
C LEU A 450 -1.76 -10.57 27.84
N GLN A 451 -1.75 -11.74 27.21
CA GLN A 451 -2.80 -12.75 27.31
C GLN A 451 -2.93 -13.31 28.74
N GLN A 452 -1.80 -13.62 29.40
CA GLN A 452 -1.79 -14.07 30.78
C GLN A 452 -2.46 -13.03 31.70
N LEU A 453 -2.03 -11.76 31.61
CA LEU A 453 -2.60 -10.70 32.44
C LEU A 453 -4.07 -10.43 32.10
N PHE A 454 -4.47 -10.56 30.83
CA PHE A 454 -5.85 -10.41 30.38
C PHE A 454 -6.77 -11.46 31.02
N SER A 455 -6.32 -12.72 31.08
CA SER A 455 -7.07 -13.81 31.72
C SER A 455 -7.34 -13.60 33.21
N THR A 456 -6.47 -12.85 33.89
CA THR A 456 -6.57 -12.54 35.33
C THR A 456 -6.99 -11.10 35.61
N LYS A 457 -7.49 -10.36 34.61
CA LYS A 457 -7.71 -8.90 34.68
C LYS A 457 -8.58 -8.46 35.86
N ASP A 458 -9.58 -9.25 36.22
CA ASP A 458 -10.53 -8.95 37.30
C ASP A 458 -9.91 -9.03 38.70
N ALA A 459 -8.79 -9.74 38.85
CA ALA A 459 -8.05 -9.87 40.10
C ALA A 459 -6.91 -8.84 40.23
N LEU A 460 -6.62 -8.07 39.17
CA LEU A 460 -5.54 -7.09 39.18
C LEU A 460 -5.92 -5.84 40.00
N PRO A 461 -4.95 -5.17 40.65
CA PRO A 461 -5.26 -3.98 41.42
C PRO A 461 -5.74 -2.84 40.53
N ALA A 462 -6.64 -2.01 41.07
CA ALA A 462 -7.19 -0.86 40.35
C ALA A 462 -6.08 0.07 39.85
N ALA A 463 -6.13 0.50 38.59
CA ALA A 463 -5.12 1.36 37.96
C ALA A 463 -4.90 2.64 38.79
N SER A 464 -5.97 3.22 39.33
CA SER A 464 -5.94 4.41 40.19
C SER A 464 -5.07 4.25 41.45
N SER A 465 -4.90 3.02 41.95
CA SER A 465 -4.09 2.72 43.13
C SER A 465 -2.59 2.58 42.82
N ILE A 466 -2.25 2.25 41.57
CA ILE A 466 -0.86 2.00 41.11
C ILE A 466 -0.29 3.22 40.37
N MET A 467 -1.13 4.11 39.84
CA MET A 467 -0.70 5.28 39.07
C MET A 467 0.26 6.17 39.86
N ASP A 468 1.39 6.48 39.25
CA ASP A 468 2.35 7.44 39.77
C ASP A 468 2.08 8.86 39.21
N ALA A 469 2.83 9.84 39.72
CA ALA A 469 2.66 11.23 39.29
C ALA A 469 2.95 11.42 37.79
N SER A 470 3.85 10.63 37.19
CA SER A 470 4.12 10.69 35.75
C SER A 470 2.94 10.20 34.94
N ASP A 471 2.33 9.08 35.35
CA ASP A 471 1.16 8.50 34.68
C ASP A 471 0.00 9.50 34.62
N LEU A 472 -0.21 10.26 35.71
CA LEU A 472 -1.24 11.30 35.75
C LEU A 472 -0.96 12.43 34.74
N TRP A 473 0.30 12.84 34.58
CA TRP A 473 0.68 13.83 33.58
C TRP A 473 0.52 13.31 32.15
N VAL A 474 0.89 12.06 31.89
CA VAL A 474 0.70 11.43 30.58
C VAL A 474 -0.79 11.38 30.23
N ARG A 475 -1.64 10.92 31.16
CA ARG A 475 -3.10 10.88 30.99
C ARG A 475 -3.69 12.24 30.62
N ALA A 476 -3.14 13.32 31.17
CA ALA A 476 -3.60 14.69 30.88
C ALA A 476 -3.08 15.24 29.55
N GLN A 477 -1.86 14.85 29.12
CA GLN A 477 -1.23 15.38 27.91
C GLN A 477 -1.75 14.74 26.62
N GLU A 478 -2.04 13.44 26.62
CA GLU A 478 -2.46 12.73 25.41
C GLU A 478 -3.74 13.28 24.76
N PRO A 479 -4.84 13.56 25.51
CA PRO A 479 -6.04 14.19 24.94
C PRO A 479 -5.74 15.53 24.27
N VAL A 480 -4.87 16.36 24.88
CA VAL A 480 -4.50 17.67 24.33
C VAL A 480 -3.77 17.50 23.00
N LEU A 481 -2.83 16.56 22.93
CA LEU A 481 -2.10 16.27 21.70
C LEU A 481 -3.02 15.77 20.58
N LEU A 482 -3.96 14.86 20.89
CA LEU A 482 -4.90 14.33 19.91
C LEU A 482 -5.89 15.41 19.42
N GLU A 483 -6.37 16.26 20.33
CA GLU A 483 -7.25 17.38 19.99
C GLU A 483 -6.53 18.38 19.06
N SER A 484 -5.29 18.76 19.40
CA SER A 484 -4.50 19.66 18.55
C SER A 484 -4.20 19.05 17.17
N GLN A 485 -3.90 17.76 17.08
CA GLN A 485 -3.73 17.09 15.78
C GLN A 485 -5.03 17.08 14.97
N THR A 486 -6.16 16.83 15.63
CA THR A 486 -7.49 16.82 14.99
C THR A 486 -7.81 18.19 14.39
N GLN A 487 -7.53 19.27 15.13
CA GLN A 487 -7.71 20.63 14.66
C GLN A 487 -6.83 20.92 13.43
N ILE A 488 -5.53 20.60 13.48
CA ILE A 488 -4.65 20.81 12.33
C ILE A 488 -5.15 20.03 11.11
N ARG A 489 -5.54 18.76 11.27
CA ARG A 489 -6.02 17.95 10.15
C ARG A 489 -7.30 18.52 9.53
N ASN A 490 -8.22 19.04 10.34
CA ASN A 490 -9.44 19.67 9.85
C ASN A 490 -9.14 20.98 9.11
N THR A 491 -8.18 21.77 9.60
CA THR A 491 -7.75 23.02 8.97
C THR A 491 -6.95 22.76 7.68
N ASP A 492 -6.04 21.79 7.66
CA ASP A 492 -5.32 21.36 6.45
C ASP A 492 -6.30 20.84 5.39
N ALA A 493 -7.31 20.05 5.77
CA ALA A 493 -8.36 19.62 4.85
C ALA A 493 -9.18 20.80 4.31
N ARG A 494 -9.35 21.88 5.08
CA ARG A 494 -9.99 23.12 4.60
C ARG A 494 -9.09 23.84 3.59
N VAL A 495 -7.79 23.93 3.85
CA VAL A 495 -6.79 24.50 2.93
C VAL A 495 -6.83 23.80 1.57
N VAL A 496 -6.75 22.46 1.56
CA VAL A 496 -6.78 21.67 0.32
C VAL A 496 -8.09 21.88 -0.47
N ARG A 497 -9.24 21.97 0.22
CA ARG A 497 -10.53 22.26 -0.44
C ARG A 497 -10.53 23.65 -1.09
N LEU A 498 -10.01 24.66 -0.40
CA LEU A 498 -9.92 26.02 -0.93
C LEU A 498 -8.99 26.08 -2.14
N GLU A 499 -7.82 25.42 -2.09
CA GLU A 499 -6.90 25.31 -3.23
C GLU A 499 -7.55 24.64 -4.45
N SER A 500 -8.30 23.56 -4.23
CA SER A 500 -9.03 22.87 -5.31
C SER A 500 -10.08 23.78 -5.95
N GLN A 501 -10.87 24.49 -5.14
CA GLN A 501 -11.88 25.43 -5.64
C GLN A 501 -11.25 26.58 -6.44
N ILE A 502 -10.12 27.12 -5.96
CA ILE A 502 -9.36 28.15 -6.68
C ILE A 502 -8.87 27.62 -8.03
N ASN A 503 -8.32 26.40 -8.07
CA ASN A 503 -7.84 25.79 -9.30
C ASN A 503 -8.97 25.54 -10.30
N GLU A 504 -10.13 25.05 -9.83
CA GLU A 504 -11.31 24.81 -10.67
C GLU A 504 -11.81 26.12 -11.28
N LEU A 505 -12.01 27.16 -10.47
CA LEU A 505 -12.42 28.49 -10.94
C LEU A 505 -11.39 29.09 -11.92
N THR A 506 -10.09 28.94 -11.62
CA THR A 506 -9.02 29.41 -12.51
C THR A 506 -9.06 28.67 -13.86
N SER A 507 -9.34 27.37 -13.87
CA SER A 507 -9.46 26.59 -15.10
C SER A 507 -10.67 27.01 -15.93
N LEU A 508 -11.82 27.28 -15.30
CA LEU A 508 -13.02 27.79 -15.97
C LEU A 508 -12.76 29.16 -16.59
N ILE A 509 -12.09 30.07 -15.88
CA ILE A 509 -11.68 31.38 -16.42
C ILE A 509 -10.75 31.22 -17.63
N ASN A 510 -9.80 30.29 -17.58
CA ASN A 510 -8.90 30.03 -18.71
C ASN A 510 -9.65 29.48 -19.92
N ILE A 511 -10.57 28.52 -19.73
CA ILE A 511 -11.42 27.97 -20.81
C ILE A 511 -12.31 29.07 -21.42
N MET A 512 -12.89 29.94 -20.59
CA MET A 512 -13.65 31.10 -21.06
C MET A 512 -12.74 32.09 -21.81
N GLY A 513 -11.51 32.30 -21.35
CA GLY A 513 -10.51 33.14 -22.01
C GLY A 513 -10.10 32.63 -23.40
N GLU A 514 -9.86 31.32 -23.51
CA GLU A 514 -9.55 30.66 -24.79
C GLU A 514 -10.75 30.72 -25.74
N SER A 515 -11.96 30.45 -25.25
CA SER A 515 -13.21 30.53 -26.01
C SER A 515 -13.42 31.93 -26.61
N ILE A 516 -13.12 32.99 -25.84
CA ILE A 516 -13.19 34.39 -26.27
C ILE A 516 -12.13 34.70 -27.33
N GLN A 517 -10.88 34.22 -27.18
CA GLN A 517 -9.85 34.39 -28.22
C GLN A 517 -10.22 33.70 -29.54
N THR A 518 -10.87 32.54 -29.49
CA THR A 518 -11.43 31.89 -30.69
C THR A 518 -12.58 32.66 -31.31
N PHE A 519 -13.40 33.33 -30.50
CA PHE A 519 -14.48 34.21 -30.99
C PHE A 519 -13.93 35.49 -31.62
N GLU A 520 -12.89 36.10 -31.04
CA GLU A 520 -12.23 37.31 -31.58
C GLU A 520 -11.46 37.04 -32.89
N LYS A 521 -11.01 35.81 -33.13
CA LYS A 521 -10.32 35.42 -34.38
C LYS A 521 -11.25 35.12 -35.55
N ARG A 522 -12.58 35.05 -35.35
CA ARG A 522 -13.55 34.94 -36.45
C ARG A 522 -13.90 36.34 -36.96
N GLU A 523 -13.13 36.86 -37.92
CA GLU A 523 -13.50 38.07 -38.67
C GLU A 523 -14.84 37.86 -39.41
N TYR A 524 -15.88 38.57 -38.98
CA TYR A 524 -17.08 38.77 -39.78
C TYR A 524 -16.94 40.07 -40.60
N PRO A 525 -17.38 40.11 -41.88
CA PRO A 525 -17.38 41.34 -42.66
C PRO A 525 -18.39 42.34 -42.07
N PRO A 526 -18.14 43.66 -42.22
CA PRO A 526 -18.86 44.68 -41.46
C PRO A 526 -20.26 44.92 -42.02
N GLN A 527 -21.30 44.49 -41.29
CA GLN A 527 -22.63 45.11 -41.37
C GLN A 527 -23.27 45.25 -39.98
N ASP A 528 -23.77 46.45 -39.76
CA ASP A 528 -24.69 46.95 -38.73
C ASP A 528 -24.36 46.72 -37.23
N VAL A 529 -23.76 47.78 -36.67
CA VAL A 529 -23.66 48.10 -35.26
C VAL A 529 -25.07 48.38 -34.71
N THR A 530 -25.55 47.58 -33.74
CA THR A 530 -26.23 48.04 -32.49
C THR A 530 -26.79 46.93 -31.58
N THR A 531 -26.58 45.62 -31.81
CA THR A 531 -27.23 44.57 -30.99
C THR A 531 -26.34 43.68 -30.11
N ASN A 532 -25.00 43.81 -30.13
CA ASN A 532 -24.09 42.88 -29.41
C ASN A 532 -23.45 43.40 -28.11
N VAL A 533 -24.01 44.44 -27.48
CA VAL A 533 -23.44 44.99 -26.22
C VAL A 533 -23.90 44.20 -24.98
N GLN A 534 -25.11 43.65 -24.99
CA GLN A 534 -25.68 42.90 -23.86
C GLN A 534 -24.86 41.66 -23.42
N PRO A 535 -24.45 40.75 -24.33
CA PRO A 535 -23.68 39.56 -23.94
C PRO A 535 -22.29 39.93 -23.42
N ARG A 536 -21.70 41.02 -23.93
CA ARG A 536 -20.37 41.48 -23.53
C ARG A 536 -20.36 42.03 -22.10
N ILE A 537 -21.42 42.75 -21.71
CA ILE A 537 -21.61 43.25 -20.33
C ILE A 537 -21.87 42.09 -19.37
N GLU A 538 -22.70 41.11 -19.73
CA GLU A 538 -22.96 39.92 -18.90
C GLU A 538 -21.68 39.07 -18.70
N ILE A 539 -20.85 38.93 -19.76
CA ILE A 539 -19.56 38.22 -19.67
C ILE A 539 -18.54 39.01 -18.83
N GLU A 540 -18.42 40.33 -18.97
CA GLU A 540 -17.52 41.15 -18.14
C GLU A 540 -17.96 41.18 -16.67
N GLN A 541 -19.28 41.19 -16.41
CA GLN A 541 -19.84 41.08 -15.06
C GLN A 541 -19.59 39.68 -14.47
N SER A 542 -19.73 38.60 -15.24
CA SER A 542 -19.38 37.24 -14.78
C SER A 542 -17.90 37.11 -14.41
N LYS A 543 -16.99 37.62 -15.26
CA LYS A 543 -15.54 37.64 -14.96
C LYS A 543 -15.19 38.47 -13.73
N ALA A 544 -15.90 39.56 -13.48
CA ALA A 544 -15.69 40.39 -12.29
C ALA A 544 -16.18 39.68 -11.01
N VAL A 545 -17.32 38.99 -11.08
CA VAL A 545 -17.87 38.18 -9.98
C VAL A 545 -16.96 36.98 -9.67
N ASP A 546 -16.50 36.26 -10.70
CA ASP A 546 -15.60 35.11 -10.55
C ASP A 546 -14.22 35.53 -10.00
N SER A 547 -13.71 36.70 -10.41
CA SER A 547 -12.45 37.26 -9.90
C SER A 547 -12.54 37.73 -8.44
N GLU A 548 -13.65 38.35 -8.04
CA GLU A 548 -13.92 38.68 -6.64
C GLU A 548 -14.03 37.43 -5.76
N GLU A 549 -14.70 36.38 -6.26
CA GLU A 549 -14.85 35.11 -5.55
C GLU A 549 -13.49 34.42 -5.37
N ILE A 550 -12.64 34.39 -6.41
CA ILE A 550 -11.26 33.92 -6.30
C ILE A 550 -10.47 34.72 -5.26
N MET A 551 -10.59 36.06 -5.23
CA MET A 551 -9.89 36.88 -4.24
C MET A 551 -10.36 36.61 -2.80
N ARG A 552 -11.66 36.35 -2.61
CA ARG A 552 -12.22 35.93 -1.31
C ARG A 552 -11.68 34.56 -0.89
N LEU A 553 -11.66 33.59 -1.80
CA LEU A 553 -11.12 32.25 -1.53
C LEU A 553 -9.62 32.30 -1.20
N HIS A 554 -8.83 33.12 -1.90
CA HIS A 554 -7.41 33.33 -1.58
C HIS A 554 -7.21 33.95 -0.19
N THR A 555 -8.09 34.87 0.22
CA THR A 555 -8.04 35.46 1.58
C THR A 555 -8.32 34.39 2.63
N GLN A 556 -9.36 33.58 2.43
CA GLN A 556 -9.68 32.45 3.30
C GLN A 556 -8.56 31.39 3.35
N LEU A 557 -7.89 31.16 2.22
CA LEU A 557 -6.75 30.25 2.12
C LEU A 557 -5.58 30.76 2.98
N ASN A 558 -5.22 32.04 2.83
CA ASN A 558 -4.16 32.66 3.63
C ASN A 558 -4.47 32.62 5.12
N ASP A 559 -5.71 32.93 5.52
CA ASP A 559 -6.14 32.87 6.92
C ASP A 559 -6.05 31.44 7.47
N ALA A 560 -6.49 30.45 6.69
CA ALA A 560 -6.40 29.04 7.08
C ALA A 560 -4.95 28.55 7.17
N GLN A 561 -4.07 28.95 6.24
CA GLN A 561 -2.64 28.64 6.29
C GLN A 561 -1.98 29.25 7.53
N GLN A 562 -2.31 30.49 7.87
CA GLN A 562 -1.81 31.16 9.08
C GLN A 562 -2.27 30.45 10.37
N GLU A 563 -3.52 29.96 10.39
CA GLU A 563 -4.05 29.16 11.50
C GLU A 563 -3.26 27.85 11.69
N VAL A 564 -2.95 27.14 10.60
CA VAL A 564 -2.12 25.93 10.62
C VAL A 564 -0.73 26.22 11.18
N GLU A 565 -0.08 27.30 10.72
CA GLU A 565 1.24 27.68 11.22
C GLU A 565 1.23 28.00 12.72
N ASN A 566 0.21 28.72 13.19
CA ASN A 566 0.05 29.05 14.59
C ASN A 566 -0.13 27.78 15.46
N LEU A 567 -1.01 26.86 15.04
CA LEU A 567 -1.22 25.59 15.75
C LEU A 567 0.06 24.74 15.78
N ARG A 568 0.78 24.63 14.64
CA ARG A 568 2.08 23.94 14.59
C ARG A 568 3.10 24.58 15.52
N HIS A 569 3.11 25.90 15.62
CA HIS A 569 3.98 26.63 16.52
C HIS A 569 3.62 26.40 18.00
N GLU A 570 2.34 26.30 18.36
CA GLU A 570 1.91 25.95 19.72
C GLU A 570 2.32 24.52 20.10
N ILE A 571 2.11 23.55 19.21
CA ILE A 571 2.57 22.17 19.41
C ILE A 571 4.10 22.13 19.58
N ALA A 572 4.84 22.88 18.76
CA ALA A 572 6.29 22.98 18.89
C ALA A 572 6.69 23.54 20.27
N LYS A 573 5.97 24.53 20.83
CA LYS A 573 6.22 25.01 22.20
C LYS A 573 6.04 23.91 23.24
N ILE A 574 5.08 23.01 23.06
CA ILE A 574 4.87 21.86 23.96
C ILE A 574 6.04 20.88 23.85
N HIS A 575 6.44 20.47 22.63
CA HIS A 575 7.56 19.54 22.42
C HIS A 575 8.92 20.10 22.85
N TYR A 576 9.18 21.39 22.59
CA TYR A 576 10.42 22.07 22.99
C TYR A 576 10.40 22.60 24.43
N SER A 577 9.29 22.42 25.14
CA SER A 577 9.15 22.85 26.54
C SER A 577 10.21 22.19 27.40
N ARG A 578 11.18 22.99 27.87
CA ARG A 578 12.21 22.57 28.84
C ARG A 578 11.71 22.65 30.29
N SER A 579 10.40 22.82 30.50
CA SER A 579 9.75 22.85 31.81
C SER A 579 10.15 21.66 32.69
N TRP A 580 10.28 20.46 32.12
CA TRP A 580 10.78 19.27 32.82
C TRP A 580 12.26 19.35 33.25
N LYS A 581 13.11 20.08 32.51
CA LYS A 581 14.50 20.39 32.91
C LYS A 581 14.53 21.44 34.02
N MET A 582 13.64 22.42 33.98
CA MET A 582 13.49 23.43 35.03
C MET A 582 13.00 22.81 36.36
N THR A 583 12.03 21.89 36.29
CA THR A 583 11.53 21.19 37.48
C THR A 583 12.48 20.09 37.98
N LYS A 584 13.55 19.75 37.26
CA LYS A 584 14.54 18.74 37.70
C LYS A 584 15.18 19.10 39.04
N TRP A 585 15.54 20.38 39.23
CA TRP A 585 16.12 20.86 40.49
C TRP A 585 15.10 20.85 41.63
N TYR A 586 13.86 21.23 41.34
CA TYR A 586 12.76 21.16 42.31
C TYR A 586 12.41 19.72 42.70
N ARG A 587 12.35 18.79 41.74
CA ARG A 587 12.16 17.35 41.98
C ARG A 587 13.32 16.76 42.78
N TYR A 588 14.56 17.14 42.46
CA TYR A 588 15.73 16.74 43.24
C TYR A 588 15.67 17.29 44.67
N ALA A 589 15.34 18.57 44.85
CA ALA A 589 15.20 19.19 46.17
C ALA A 589 14.07 18.57 46.99
N GLY A 590 12.91 18.32 46.38
CA GLY A 590 11.78 17.62 47.01
C GLY A 590 12.15 16.19 47.40
N LEU A 591 12.85 15.45 46.54
CA LEU A 591 13.38 14.13 46.85
C LEU A 591 14.40 14.18 47.99
N GLN A 592 15.30 15.17 48.02
CA GLN A 592 16.25 15.34 49.13
C GLN A 592 15.53 15.64 50.45
N TYR A 593 14.51 16.50 50.42
CA TYR A 593 13.67 16.82 51.58
C TYR A 593 12.95 15.58 52.11
N TYR A 594 12.31 14.81 51.23
CA TYR A 594 11.65 13.55 51.59
C TYR A 594 12.64 12.54 52.19
N LEU A 595 13.78 12.32 51.55
CA LEU A 595 14.82 11.40 52.03
C LEU A 595 15.49 11.87 53.33
N LEU A 596 15.59 13.19 53.57
CA LEU A 596 16.04 13.75 54.85
C LEU A 596 15.04 13.49 55.97
N ARG A 597 13.73 13.59 55.67
CA ARG A 597 12.66 13.27 56.61
C ARG A 597 12.62 11.78 56.96
N GLN A 598 12.83 10.91 55.98
CA GLN A 598 12.74 9.45 56.15
C GLN A 598 13.95 8.83 56.86
N TYR A 599 15.18 9.27 56.53
CA TYR A 599 16.42 8.62 57.01
C TYR A 599 17.26 9.51 57.96
N GLY A 600 16.87 10.76 58.17
CA GLY A 600 17.57 11.71 59.03
C GLY A 600 18.92 12.21 58.48
N PHE A 601 19.40 13.31 59.05
CA PHE A 601 20.58 14.03 58.56
C PHE A 601 21.86 13.19 58.59
N LYS A 602 22.09 12.43 59.66
CA LYS A 602 23.33 11.63 59.84
C LYS A 602 23.51 10.55 58.75
N GLN A 603 22.43 9.88 58.34
CA GLN A 603 22.49 8.81 57.35
C GLN A 603 22.62 9.37 55.93
N ARG A 604 21.93 10.48 55.63
CA ARG A 604 22.06 11.21 54.36
C ARG A 604 23.45 11.82 54.18
N PHE A 605 24.03 12.38 55.24
CA PHE A 605 25.41 12.88 55.20
C PHE A 605 26.42 11.76 54.91
N LYS A 606 26.26 10.58 55.52
CA LYS A 606 27.09 9.40 55.19
C LYS A 606 26.95 8.99 53.73
N HIS A 607 25.73 8.98 53.18
CA HIS A 607 25.48 8.63 51.78
C HIS A 607 26.07 9.66 50.81
N LEU A 608 25.94 10.95 51.12
CA LEU A 608 26.54 12.05 50.36
C LEU A 608 28.07 11.94 50.38
N LEU A 609 28.66 11.73 51.55
CA LEU A 609 30.10 11.56 51.73
C LEU A 609 30.62 10.35 50.92
N LYS A 610 29.90 9.22 50.96
CA LYS A 610 30.24 8.02 50.16
C LYS A 610 30.21 8.32 48.65
N ARG A 611 29.22 9.07 48.17
CA ARG A 611 29.08 9.42 46.75
C ARG A 611 30.19 10.38 46.29
N VAL A 612 30.50 11.39 47.08
CA VAL A 612 31.59 12.35 46.80
C VAL A 612 32.94 11.63 46.78
N LEU A 613 33.22 10.82 47.81
CA LEU A 613 34.47 10.07 47.88
C LEU A 613 34.60 9.05 46.74
N SER A 614 33.52 8.39 46.33
CA SER A 614 33.52 7.48 45.17
C SER A 614 33.93 8.21 43.88
N ASN A 615 33.37 9.39 43.62
CA ASN A 615 33.74 10.21 42.45
C ASN A 615 35.20 10.69 42.52
N VAL A 616 35.67 11.09 43.71
CA VAL A 616 37.07 11.46 43.93
C VAL A 616 38.00 10.28 43.64
N PHE A 617 37.67 9.07 44.09
CA PHE A 617 38.48 7.89 43.80
C PHE A 617 38.45 7.49 42.34
N TYR A 618 37.31 7.58 41.67
CA TYR A 618 37.20 7.36 40.23
C TYR A 618 38.09 8.36 39.45
N PHE A 619 38.02 9.65 39.80
CA PHE A 619 38.84 10.70 39.20
C PHE A 619 40.35 10.47 39.43
N LEU A 620 40.74 10.09 40.65
CA LEU A 620 42.13 9.74 40.97
C LEU A 620 42.59 8.46 40.26
N ARG A 621 41.69 7.51 39.99
CA ARG A 621 42.01 6.31 39.19
C ARG A 621 42.27 6.66 37.72
N ALA A 622 41.51 7.61 37.17
CA ALA A 622 41.71 8.12 35.81
C ALA A 622 42.98 8.98 35.65
N HIS A 623 43.56 9.51 36.75
CA HIS A 623 44.74 10.39 36.71
C HIS A 623 45.89 9.86 37.61
N PRO A 624 46.71 8.91 37.13
CA PRO A 624 47.70 8.19 37.94
C PRO A 624 48.80 9.09 38.54
N ARG A 625 49.27 10.10 37.80
CA ARG A 625 50.29 11.05 38.27
C ARG A 625 49.78 11.91 39.43
N LEU A 626 48.51 12.29 39.39
CA LEU A 626 47.86 13.09 40.42
C LEU A 626 47.58 12.23 41.67
N LYS A 627 47.17 10.97 41.46
CA LYS A 627 47.03 9.98 42.54
C LYS A 627 48.32 9.78 43.32
N GLN A 628 49.48 9.69 42.66
CA GLN A 628 50.76 9.57 43.35
C GLN A 628 51.11 10.81 44.18
N LYS A 629 50.88 12.02 43.64
CA LYS A 629 51.07 13.27 44.40
C LYS A 629 50.17 13.34 45.64
N VAL A 630 48.90 12.96 45.50
CA VAL A 630 47.94 12.91 46.61
C VAL A 630 48.34 11.85 47.65
N ILE A 631 48.78 10.67 47.23
CA ILE A 631 49.28 9.62 48.15
C ILE A 631 50.50 10.11 48.93
N ASN A 632 51.45 10.75 48.26
CA ASN A 632 52.65 11.28 48.90
C ASN A 632 52.28 12.37 49.91
N LEU A 633 51.40 13.31 49.53
CA LEU A 633 50.89 14.35 50.43
C LEU A 633 50.16 13.75 51.66
N LEU A 634 49.30 12.75 51.46
CA LEU A 634 48.59 12.06 52.53
C LEU A 634 49.55 11.32 53.48
N ARG A 635 50.68 10.80 52.97
CA ARG A 635 51.75 10.20 53.78
C ARG A 635 52.52 11.26 54.57
N THR A 636 52.86 12.40 53.95
CA THR A 636 53.55 13.51 54.63
C THR A 636 52.71 14.12 55.76
N ILE A 637 51.38 14.14 55.58
CA ILE A 637 50.43 14.65 56.59
C ILE A 637 50.04 13.56 57.62
N GLY A 638 50.49 12.31 57.44
CA GLY A 638 50.25 11.20 58.38
C GLY A 638 48.81 10.64 58.38
N ILE A 639 47.97 11.03 57.42
CA ILE A 639 46.56 10.62 57.32
C ILE A 639 46.32 9.52 56.27
N TYR A 640 47.39 9.00 55.68
CA TYR A 640 47.34 7.97 54.65
C TYR A 640 46.60 6.71 55.10
N ASP A 641 46.85 6.21 56.32
CA ASP A 641 46.21 4.98 56.81
C ASP A 641 44.72 5.13 57.07
N PHE A 642 44.28 6.34 57.40
CA PHE A 642 42.86 6.65 57.52
C PHE A 642 42.19 6.68 56.13
N ALA A 643 42.80 7.38 55.17
CA ALA A 643 42.31 7.46 53.79
C ALA A 643 42.30 6.08 53.09
N TYR A 644 43.33 5.26 53.32
CA TYR A 644 43.44 3.90 52.78
C TYR A 644 42.37 2.96 53.35
N ARG A 645 42.11 3.02 54.67
CA ARG A 645 41.00 2.27 55.29
C ARG A 645 39.64 2.70 54.74
N MET A 646 39.43 3.99 54.53
CA MET A 646 38.20 4.49 53.90
C MET A 646 38.04 4.00 52.46
N HIS A 647 39.11 4.02 51.65
CA HIS A 647 39.12 3.48 50.29
C HIS A 647 38.76 1.98 50.27
N ARG A 648 39.37 1.17 51.15
CA ARG A 648 39.12 -0.28 51.22
C ARG A 648 37.69 -0.61 51.68
N ARG A 649 37.10 0.19 52.58
CA ARG A 649 35.70 0.02 53.00
C ARG A 649 34.69 0.38 51.91
N MET A 650 35.06 1.29 51.00
CA MET A 650 34.17 1.72 49.91
C MET A 650 34.31 0.87 48.64
N ASN A 651 35.46 0.22 48.45
CA ASN A 651 35.73 -0.74 47.37
C ASN A 651 36.11 -2.12 47.94
N PRO A 652 35.14 -2.89 48.47
CA PRO A 652 35.39 -4.30 48.80
C PRO A 652 35.75 -5.04 47.51
N GLY A 653 36.90 -5.71 47.49
CA GLY A 653 37.26 -6.61 46.39
C GLY A 653 36.22 -7.72 46.24
N SER A 654 36.03 -8.21 45.02
CA SER A 654 35.20 -9.39 44.74
C SER A 654 35.56 -10.52 45.71
N HIS A 655 34.56 -11.08 46.40
CA HIS A 655 34.69 -12.31 47.16
C HIS A 655 35.22 -13.39 46.21
N ASN A 656 36.41 -13.92 46.48
CA ASN A 656 36.92 -15.12 45.82
C ASN A 656 36.38 -16.33 46.62
N PRO A 657 35.50 -17.18 46.06
CA PRO A 657 34.78 -18.17 46.85
C PRO A 657 35.56 -19.46 47.17
N TYR A 658 36.87 -19.53 46.93
CA TYR A 658 37.66 -20.75 47.23
C TYR A 658 38.91 -20.42 48.07
N PRO A 659 39.04 -21.00 49.28
CA PRO A 659 40.25 -20.88 50.09
C PRO A 659 41.26 -21.96 49.69
N ASN A 660 42.51 -21.55 49.46
CA ASN A 660 43.74 -22.35 49.54
C ASN A 660 43.71 -23.76 48.90
N ASP A 661 43.99 -23.84 47.59
CA ASP A 661 44.40 -25.10 46.95
C ASP A 661 45.71 -24.88 46.14
N PRO A 662 46.83 -25.57 46.44
CA PRO A 662 48.14 -25.31 45.80
C PRO A 662 48.24 -25.68 44.32
N GLN A 663 47.21 -26.26 43.71
CA GLN A 663 47.30 -26.84 42.36
C GLN A 663 46.94 -25.92 41.19
N TYR A 664 46.44 -24.71 41.43
CA TYR A 664 46.16 -23.72 40.37
C TYR A 664 47.15 -22.56 40.39
N GLN A 665 48.42 -22.84 40.04
CA GLN A 665 49.29 -21.80 39.48
C GLN A 665 49.02 -21.67 37.99
N SER A 666 48.86 -20.44 37.52
CA SER A 666 48.66 -20.15 36.10
C SER A 666 49.84 -20.70 35.27
N GLN A 667 49.57 -21.17 34.04
CA GLN A 667 50.63 -21.68 33.14
C GLN A 667 51.78 -20.67 32.96
N THR A 668 51.47 -19.38 33.03
CA THR A 668 52.43 -18.28 32.96
C THR A 668 53.38 -18.23 34.17
N GLU A 669 52.90 -18.51 35.39
CA GLU A 669 53.74 -18.56 36.59
C GLU A 669 54.67 -19.79 36.60
N LYS A 670 54.21 -20.93 36.08
CA LYS A 670 55.05 -22.13 35.92
C LYS A 670 56.17 -21.91 34.89
N GLN A 671 55.91 -21.15 33.82
CA GLN A 671 56.90 -20.79 32.80
C GLN A 671 57.94 -19.76 33.31
N ILE A 672 57.58 -18.93 34.28
CA ILE A 672 58.51 -17.99 34.93
C ILE A 672 59.47 -18.72 35.90
N LEU A 673 58.99 -19.78 36.56
CA LEU A 673 59.79 -20.57 37.50
C LEU A 673 60.69 -21.62 36.83
N HIS A 674 60.33 -22.12 35.64
CA HIS A 674 61.10 -23.11 34.88
C HIS A 674 61.43 -22.60 33.46
N PRO A 675 62.56 -21.89 33.28
CA PRO A 675 62.94 -21.26 32.00
C PRO A 675 63.17 -22.26 30.85
N GLU A 676 63.38 -23.53 31.18
CA GLU A 676 63.62 -24.63 30.23
C GLU A 676 62.37 -24.98 29.41
N LEU A 677 61.19 -24.55 29.88
CA LEU A 677 59.91 -24.72 29.20
C LEU A 677 59.59 -23.59 28.21
N LEU A 678 60.46 -22.58 28.10
CA LEU A 678 60.31 -21.49 27.14
C LEU A 678 60.84 -21.90 25.75
N PRO A 679 60.20 -21.47 24.65
CA PRO A 679 60.72 -21.65 23.31
C PRO A 679 62.16 -21.10 23.19
N PRO A 680 63.07 -21.75 22.43
CA PRO A 680 64.50 -21.43 22.43
C PRO A 680 64.80 -19.96 22.11
N GLU A 681 64.02 -19.36 21.22
CA GLU A 681 64.14 -17.95 20.80
C GLU A 681 63.74 -16.97 21.92
N VAL A 682 62.79 -17.35 22.78
CA VAL A 682 62.35 -16.52 23.91
C VAL A 682 63.34 -16.63 25.07
N ASN A 683 63.92 -17.82 25.28
CA ASN A 683 64.93 -18.04 26.31
C ASN A 683 66.25 -17.31 25.98
N SER A 684 66.62 -17.18 24.70
CA SER A 684 67.82 -16.42 24.31
C SER A 684 67.66 -14.92 24.62
N ILE A 685 66.49 -14.33 24.30
CA ILE A 685 66.17 -12.93 24.59
C ILE A 685 66.12 -12.69 26.10
N PHE A 686 65.51 -13.60 26.86
CA PHE A 686 65.45 -13.49 28.33
C PHE A 686 66.85 -13.56 28.96
N SER A 687 67.73 -14.42 28.43
CA SER A 687 69.12 -14.54 28.90
C SER A 687 69.96 -13.30 28.56
N GLU A 688 69.79 -12.72 27.37
CA GLU A 688 70.44 -11.46 27.00
C GLU A 688 69.99 -10.27 27.86
N LEU A 689 68.70 -10.22 28.23
CA LEU A 689 68.17 -9.18 29.11
C LEU A 689 68.62 -9.34 30.57
N LYS A 690 68.82 -10.57 31.03
CA LYS A 690 69.27 -10.85 32.40
C LYS A 690 70.77 -10.56 32.60
N ASN A 691 71.59 -10.73 31.57
CA ASN A 691 73.04 -10.45 31.60
C ASN A 691 73.42 -8.98 31.35
N LYS A 692 72.44 -8.08 31.13
CA LYS A 692 72.65 -6.63 31.01
C LYS A 692 72.36 -5.84 32.29
N ARG A 693 72.42 -6.48 33.46
CA ARG A 693 72.36 -5.79 34.76
C ARG A 693 73.73 -5.59 35.38
#